data_AF-A0AAV4LD13-F1
#
_entry.id   AF-A0AAV4LD13-F1
#
_cell.length_a   1.000
_cell.length_b   1.000
_cell.length_c   1.000
_cell.angle_alpha   90.00
_cell.angle_beta   90.00
_cell.angle_gamma   90.00
#
_symmetry.space_group_name_H-M   'P 1'
#
loop_
_entity.id
_entity.type
_entity.pdbx_description
1 polymer ?
#
loop_
_entity_poly.entity_id
_entity_poly.type
_entity_poly.pdbx_seq_one_letter_code
_entity_poly.pdbx_strand_id
1 'polypeptide(L)'
;MSGNGIISKGKNVKEAIEVGLQLLDATIQEVDIEIIEPESKGFLGIGSKPAIVRLIKKRPVNGIHRENLSTKKDELEFSVEETKLDFPDAEKLPAETTLSSTSTERIGYTKDRGPEADKEFGSVWVKDGRIYCKETPSHYPMITPAKGVSLYKNGELVRKTTVISEKDTIKVELNHEIKHTEWSIELDEKKMTATLHIQPGYKKTCTLIDQEPNHHIQLEVKETVEVWNHLNPNHVVQKMQELNIKTGIQKIEILKATETTEPGTFEIAKGIAPQKGKDGWLEILVDTETRLNGPNKSGDGSVDYRVIKSIANVNAGQVIAVIHPPQPGKPGVTVTGETVPPDPAQELVVELGRGVDFIEKGSKIVALGSGRPKFEIRGMIAKISIIPKLLHTEDVNVHSGNIRYTGDVEIQGNVDERMLVDAIEDVLVHGNVNRANIQAGNRIFINKNVINSHLTAGKRNPFIYELGQLLKKIHSQLESLSAAINQIYSAPGFKTSDIAKMGLSSLIRILLEKKFNTLPLVIKEYTQMIMKADMEQILNDEYKELGNELINGFLKLIPAHLKGPEDLRELIKQVKKLYEFSNTPLEPNASITIPYAFNSEIFCSGDIYIVGQGIINTKIHSGGKVVVEGLLRGGEIYAEFGAEIGEAGTRGGIPTCIRVPDGQTIKIKYALEGTIIQIGNKSHQFLHFEKDVFARIDKHGYLQLH
;
A
#
# COMPACT_ATOMS: atom_id res chain seq x y z
N MET A 1 -16.46 -26.29 -5.36
CA MET A 1 -16.45 -27.72 -4.97
C MET A 1 -15.01 -28.24 -5.02
N SER A 2 -14.72 -29.25 -4.20
CA SER A 2 -13.52 -30.11 -4.13
C SER A 2 -12.30 -29.72 -4.98
N GLY A 3 -11.27 -29.17 -4.35
CA GLY A 3 -9.89 -29.28 -4.86
C GLY A 3 -9.29 -30.62 -4.41
N ASN A 4 -8.51 -31.28 -5.27
CA ASN A 4 -7.85 -32.54 -4.95
C ASN A 4 -6.71 -32.32 -3.93
N GLY A 5 -7.02 -32.41 -2.65
CA GLY A 5 -6.03 -32.52 -1.57
C GLY A 5 -5.73 -33.99 -1.27
N ILE A 6 -4.45 -34.35 -1.18
CA ILE A 6 -4.02 -35.69 -0.77
C ILE A 6 -3.84 -35.73 0.75
N ILE A 7 -4.30 -36.81 1.38
CA ILE A 7 -4.08 -37.08 2.80
C ILE A 7 -2.92 -38.07 2.94
N SER A 8 -1.91 -37.69 3.71
CA SER A 8 -0.68 -38.45 3.94
C SER A 8 -0.50 -38.77 5.43
N LYS A 9 0.31 -39.79 5.74
CA LYS A 9 0.60 -40.25 7.10
C LYS A 9 2.08 -40.57 7.29
N GLY A 10 2.63 -40.27 8.46
CA GLY A 10 4.02 -40.55 8.84
C GLY A 10 4.17 -40.70 10.36
N LYS A 11 5.33 -41.13 10.86
CA LYS A 11 5.56 -41.31 12.31
C LYS A 11 5.65 -39.97 13.05
N ASN A 12 5.82 -38.88 12.30
CA ASN A 12 5.77 -37.49 12.73
C ASN A 12 5.26 -36.60 11.58
N VAL A 13 4.86 -35.37 11.88
CA VAL A 13 4.36 -34.40 10.89
C VAL A 13 5.33 -34.19 9.72
N LYS A 14 6.65 -34.15 9.93
CA LYS A 14 7.63 -33.94 8.85
C LYS A 14 7.64 -35.10 7.86
N GLU A 15 7.70 -36.34 8.34
CA GLU A 15 7.62 -37.54 7.49
C GLU A 15 6.27 -37.61 6.76
N ALA A 16 5.17 -37.23 7.42
CA ALA A 16 3.85 -37.19 6.80
C ALA A 16 3.78 -36.15 5.66
N ILE A 17 4.42 -34.98 5.82
CA ILE A 17 4.57 -33.97 4.78
C ILE A 17 5.44 -34.47 3.63
N GLU A 18 6.61 -35.04 3.89
CA GLU A 18 7.54 -35.54 2.86
C GLU A 18 6.88 -36.61 1.96
N VAL A 19 6.16 -37.57 2.55
CA VAL A 19 5.37 -38.56 1.79
C VAL A 19 4.23 -37.88 0.99
N GLY A 20 3.58 -36.86 1.55
CA GLY A 20 2.50 -36.14 0.89
C GLY A 20 2.96 -35.31 -0.32
N LEU A 21 4.17 -34.74 -0.23
CA LEU A 21 4.81 -33.98 -1.32
C LEU A 21 5.19 -34.89 -2.49
N GLN A 22 5.74 -36.08 -2.19
CA GLN A 22 6.03 -37.11 -3.19
C GLN A 22 4.75 -37.59 -3.90
N LEU A 23 3.64 -37.77 -3.16
CA LEU A 23 2.35 -38.19 -3.73
C LEU A 23 1.66 -37.10 -4.58
N LEU A 24 2.00 -35.82 -4.39
CA LEU A 24 1.47 -34.68 -5.17
C LEU A 24 2.37 -34.23 -6.33
N ASP A 25 3.57 -34.83 -6.46
CA ASP A 25 4.67 -34.34 -7.30
C ASP A 25 4.86 -32.82 -7.16
N ALA A 26 5.09 -32.38 -5.93
CA ALA A 26 5.08 -30.97 -5.54
C ALA A 26 6.16 -30.65 -4.50
N THR A 27 6.69 -29.43 -4.53
CA THR A 27 7.54 -28.90 -3.46
C THR A 27 6.70 -28.33 -2.30
N ILE A 28 7.33 -28.14 -1.13
CA ILE A 28 6.68 -27.59 0.07
C ILE A 28 6.12 -26.16 -0.13
N GLN A 29 6.58 -25.45 -1.16
CA GLN A 29 6.13 -24.09 -1.48
C GLN A 29 4.81 -24.11 -2.28
N GLU A 30 4.59 -25.15 -3.08
CA GLU A 30 3.46 -25.33 -4.02
C GLU A 30 2.23 -25.98 -3.37
N VAL A 31 2.24 -26.19 -2.05
CA VAL A 31 1.12 -26.78 -1.31
C VAL A 31 0.71 -25.92 -0.12
N ASP A 32 -0.58 -25.95 0.22
CA ASP A 32 -1.07 -25.63 1.56
C ASP A 32 -1.12 -26.91 2.39
N ILE A 33 -0.70 -26.84 3.66
CA ILE A 33 -0.54 -28.01 4.54
C ILE A 33 -1.43 -27.84 5.77
N GLU A 34 -2.36 -28.76 5.95
CA GLU A 34 -3.29 -28.84 7.07
C GLU A 34 -2.95 -30.06 7.93
N ILE A 35 -2.58 -29.86 9.20
CA ILE A 35 -2.34 -30.96 10.14
C ILE A 35 -3.69 -31.41 10.69
N ILE A 36 -4.11 -32.63 10.33
CA ILE A 36 -5.39 -33.22 10.75
C ILE A 36 -5.25 -33.90 12.12
N GLU A 37 -4.15 -34.62 12.34
CA GLU A 37 -3.84 -35.25 13.62
C GLU A 37 -2.32 -35.19 13.82
N PRO A 38 -1.78 -34.55 14.88
CA PRO A 38 -0.34 -34.56 15.16
C PRO A 38 0.09 -35.93 15.72
N GLU A 39 1.38 -36.29 15.63
CA GLU A 39 1.84 -37.54 16.22
C GLU A 39 1.68 -37.57 17.76
N SER A 40 1.38 -38.74 18.31
CA SER A 40 1.38 -38.96 19.74
C SER A 40 2.40 -40.05 20.12
N LYS A 41 3.23 -39.77 21.13
CA LYS A 41 4.19 -40.75 21.67
C LYS A 41 3.55 -41.49 22.83
N GLY A 42 3.11 -42.72 22.56
CA GLY A 42 2.65 -43.65 23.60
C GLY A 42 3.77 -44.04 24.57
N PHE A 43 3.41 -44.37 25.80
CA PHE A 43 4.36 -44.74 26.85
C PHE A 43 5.15 -45.98 26.43
N LEU A 44 6.49 -45.91 26.49
CA LEU A 44 7.42 -46.95 25.99
C LEU A 44 7.16 -47.37 24.52
N GLY A 45 6.56 -46.50 23.70
CA GLY A 45 6.27 -46.76 22.28
C GLY A 45 4.99 -47.56 22.01
N ILE A 46 4.28 -48.02 23.05
CA ILE A 46 3.00 -48.72 22.91
C ILE A 46 1.89 -47.68 22.76
N GLY A 47 1.12 -47.76 21.67
CA GLY A 47 -0.01 -46.87 21.40
C GLY A 47 0.32 -45.53 20.75
N SER A 48 1.50 -45.38 20.11
CA SER A 48 1.82 -44.19 19.33
C SER A 48 0.94 -44.04 18.09
N LYS A 49 0.32 -42.87 17.90
CA LYS A 49 -0.40 -42.55 16.65
C LYS A 49 0.55 -41.89 15.62
N PRO A 50 0.46 -42.26 14.33
CA PRO A 50 1.11 -41.52 13.26
C PRO A 50 0.47 -40.13 13.10
N ALA A 51 1.26 -39.15 12.68
CA ALA A 51 0.72 -37.89 12.21
C ALA A 51 -0.06 -38.08 10.91
N ILE A 52 -1.13 -37.31 10.74
CA ILE A 52 -1.97 -37.25 9.54
C ILE A 52 -2.02 -35.79 9.07
N VAL A 53 -1.65 -35.56 7.81
CA VAL A 53 -1.68 -34.24 7.17
C VAL A 53 -2.45 -34.30 5.86
N ARG A 54 -3.13 -33.21 5.50
CA ARG A 54 -3.67 -32.98 4.16
C ARG A 54 -2.82 -31.93 3.46
N LEU A 55 -2.41 -32.22 2.24
CA LEU A 55 -1.70 -31.29 1.37
C LEU A 55 -2.62 -30.95 0.19
N ILE A 56 -2.81 -29.67 -0.07
CA ILE A 56 -3.62 -29.15 -1.17
C ILE A 56 -2.67 -28.43 -2.11
N LYS A 57 -2.52 -28.90 -3.35
CA LYS A 57 -1.65 -28.24 -4.34
C LYS A 57 -2.24 -26.87 -4.66
N LYS A 58 -1.48 -25.81 -4.36
CA LYS A 58 -1.84 -24.42 -4.64
C LYS A 58 -2.08 -24.29 -6.13
N ARG A 59 -3.17 -23.63 -6.53
CA ARG A 59 -3.37 -23.28 -7.93
C ARG A 59 -2.28 -22.27 -8.31
N PRO A 60 -1.54 -22.47 -9.41
CA PRO A 60 -0.57 -21.48 -9.85
C PRO A 60 -1.31 -20.18 -10.17
N VAL A 61 -0.83 -19.08 -9.58
CA VAL A 61 -1.14 -17.75 -10.11
C VAL A 61 -0.42 -17.64 -11.45
N ASN A 62 -1.15 -17.33 -12.53
CA ASN A 62 -0.62 -17.36 -13.91
C ASN A 62 0.36 -16.20 -14.19
N GLY A 63 1.55 -16.25 -13.60
CA GLY A 63 2.73 -15.51 -14.03
C GLY A 63 3.57 -16.36 -14.97
N ILE A 64 3.39 -16.22 -16.28
CA ILE A 64 4.00 -17.12 -17.28
C ILE A 64 5.38 -16.60 -17.73
N HIS A 65 6.45 -17.18 -17.18
CA HIS A 65 7.74 -17.36 -17.87
C HIS A 65 8.19 -18.81 -17.63
N ARG A 66 8.33 -19.65 -18.67
CA ARG A 66 9.36 -19.65 -19.74
C ARG A 66 10.74 -20.07 -19.24
N GLU A 67 11.05 -21.33 -19.52
CA GLU A 67 12.32 -21.95 -19.96
C GLU A 67 11.88 -23.33 -20.55
N ASN A 68 12.53 -24.02 -21.48
CA ASN A 68 13.48 -23.72 -22.55
C ASN A 68 13.65 -25.07 -23.29
N LEU A 69 13.42 -25.12 -24.60
CA LEU A 69 13.78 -26.29 -25.42
C LEU A 69 14.24 -25.77 -26.78
N SER A 70 15.54 -25.94 -27.04
CA SER A 70 16.20 -25.48 -28.27
C SER A 70 16.14 -26.52 -29.39
N THR A 71 16.57 -26.10 -30.58
CA THR A 71 16.88 -26.95 -31.74
C THR A 71 15.73 -27.75 -32.33
N LYS A 72 15.01 -27.10 -33.26
CA LYS A 72 15.39 -27.25 -34.68
C LYS A 72 15.25 -25.93 -35.42
N LYS A 73 16.11 -25.71 -36.42
CA LYS A 73 15.77 -24.84 -37.55
C LYS A 73 14.71 -25.56 -38.38
N ASP A 74 13.77 -24.80 -38.93
CA ASP A 74 13.59 -24.75 -40.39
C ASP A 74 13.13 -23.34 -40.76
N GLU A 75 13.41 -22.92 -41.98
CA GLU A 75 13.15 -21.57 -42.51
C GLU A 75 11.78 -21.54 -43.19
N LEU A 76 10.96 -20.52 -42.92
CA LEU A 76 9.68 -20.32 -43.59
C LEU A 76 9.37 -18.82 -43.72
N GLU A 77 9.14 -18.39 -44.95
CA GLU A 77 8.86 -17.00 -45.32
C GLU A 77 7.39 -16.64 -45.06
N PHE A 78 7.09 -15.35 -44.85
CA PHE A 78 5.74 -14.89 -44.56
C PHE A 78 4.92 -14.66 -45.84
N SER A 79 4.49 -15.74 -46.49
CA SER A 79 3.52 -15.67 -47.60
C SER A 79 2.11 -15.41 -47.05
N VAL A 80 1.47 -14.32 -47.49
CA VAL A 80 0.09 -13.98 -47.12
C VAL A 80 -0.88 -14.77 -48.00
N GLU A 81 -1.52 -15.80 -47.45
CA GLU A 81 -2.66 -16.48 -48.09
C GLU A 81 -3.99 -15.96 -47.53
N GLU A 82 -4.88 -15.51 -48.42
CA GLU A 82 -6.24 -15.12 -48.07
C GLU A 82 -7.10 -16.35 -47.76
N THR A 83 -7.14 -16.77 -46.48
CA THR A 83 -8.00 -17.88 -46.06
C THR A 83 -9.48 -17.49 -46.12
N LYS A 84 -10.18 -17.89 -47.19
CA LYS A 84 -11.66 -17.82 -47.25
C LYS A 84 -12.28 -18.60 -46.10
N LEU A 85 -13.31 -18.04 -45.46
CA LEU A 85 -14.16 -18.76 -44.51
C LEU A 85 -15.41 -19.25 -45.24
N ASP A 86 -15.51 -20.56 -45.44
CA ASP A 86 -16.76 -21.23 -45.77
C ASP A 86 -17.42 -21.77 -44.48
N PHE A 87 -18.75 -21.70 -44.42
CA PHE A 87 -19.57 -22.30 -43.37
C PHE A 87 -20.56 -23.29 -44.03
N PRO A 88 -20.91 -24.41 -43.39
CA PRO A 88 -21.83 -25.40 -43.98
C PRO A 88 -23.30 -24.98 -43.88
N ASP A 89 -24.03 -25.07 -44.98
CA ASP A 89 -25.49 -24.92 -45.02
C ASP A 89 -26.22 -26.14 -44.42
N ALA A 90 -27.47 -25.92 -43.96
CA ALA A 90 -28.29 -26.95 -43.32
C ALA A 90 -29.67 -27.10 -43.99
N GLU A 91 -29.96 -28.29 -44.54
CA GLU A 91 -31.29 -28.70 -45.01
C GLU A 91 -31.94 -29.77 -44.10
N LYS A 92 -33.12 -30.28 -44.47
CA LYS A 92 -34.20 -30.70 -43.55
C LYS A 92 -34.45 -32.23 -43.48
N LEU A 93 -35.40 -32.59 -42.60
CA LEU A 93 -36.24 -33.83 -42.54
C LEU A 93 -35.61 -35.05 -41.84
N PRO A 94 -36.41 -36.05 -41.38
CA PRO A 94 -37.89 -36.17 -41.36
C PRO A 94 -38.48 -36.27 -39.92
N ALA A 95 -39.65 -36.90 -39.75
CA ALA A 95 -40.46 -36.91 -38.52
C ALA A 95 -41.03 -38.31 -38.14
N GLU A 96 -41.86 -38.34 -37.08
CA GLU A 96 -42.75 -39.42 -36.58
C GLU A 96 -42.15 -40.60 -35.79
N THR A 97 -42.70 -40.87 -34.60
CA THR A 97 -43.52 -42.06 -34.23
C THR A 97 -44.25 -41.77 -32.89
N THR A 98 -45.29 -42.54 -32.54
CA THR A 98 -46.32 -42.21 -31.51
C THR A 98 -46.48 -43.28 -30.39
N LEU A 99 -47.47 -43.09 -29.49
CA LEU A 99 -47.99 -44.01 -28.43
C LEU A 99 -47.11 -44.12 -27.14
N SER A 100 -47.61 -44.43 -25.93
CA SER A 100 -48.96 -44.38 -25.28
C SER A 100 -48.77 -44.71 -23.77
N SER A 101 -49.72 -44.60 -22.82
CA SER A 101 -51.16 -44.24 -22.83
C SER A 101 -51.46 -43.14 -21.77
N THR A 102 -52.42 -43.11 -20.81
CA THR A 102 -53.45 -44.03 -20.25
C THR A 102 -54.60 -43.22 -19.61
N SER A 103 -55.71 -43.84 -19.22
CA SER A 103 -56.98 -43.22 -18.77
C SER A 103 -57.38 -43.49 -17.32
N THR A 104 -58.21 -42.61 -16.73
CA THR A 104 -59.18 -42.99 -15.67
C THR A 104 -60.46 -42.14 -15.79
N GLU A 105 -61.57 -42.59 -15.18
CA GLU A 105 -62.93 -42.21 -15.61
C GLU A 105 -63.74 -41.26 -14.70
N ARG A 106 -64.72 -40.67 -15.37
CA ARG A 106 -65.97 -40.01 -14.95
C ARG A 106 -66.66 -40.52 -13.68
N ILE A 107 -67.37 -39.61 -13.01
CA ILE A 107 -68.81 -39.64 -12.61
C ILE A 107 -69.18 -38.18 -12.27
N GLY A 108 -70.35 -37.61 -12.52
CA GLY A 108 -71.55 -38.12 -13.21
C GLY A 108 -72.84 -37.78 -12.46
N TYR A 109 -73.61 -36.78 -12.92
CA TYR A 109 -74.99 -36.57 -12.47
C TYR A 109 -75.89 -36.05 -13.60
N THR A 110 -77.13 -36.55 -13.62
CA THR A 110 -78.17 -36.26 -14.60
C THR A 110 -79.02 -35.05 -14.20
N LYS A 111 -79.69 -34.43 -15.17
CA LYS A 111 -81.03 -33.89 -14.90
C LYS A 111 -81.94 -33.96 -16.13
N ASP A 112 -83.22 -34.10 -15.83
CA ASP A 112 -84.27 -34.49 -16.78
C ASP A 112 -84.83 -33.32 -17.58
N ARG A 113 -85.62 -33.62 -18.62
CA ARG A 113 -86.35 -32.61 -19.41
C ARG A 113 -87.67 -32.22 -18.73
N GLY A 114 -87.83 -30.93 -18.42
CA GLY A 114 -89.11 -30.28 -18.17
C GLY A 114 -89.25 -29.07 -19.10
N PRO A 115 -90.40 -28.83 -19.77
CA PRO A 115 -90.50 -27.84 -20.83
C PRO A 115 -90.92 -26.45 -20.32
N GLU A 116 -90.38 -25.37 -20.91
CA GLU A 116 -91.13 -24.12 -21.14
C GLU A 116 -90.40 -23.12 -22.07
N ALA A 117 -91.21 -22.30 -22.75
CA ALA A 117 -90.91 -21.05 -23.43
C ALA A 117 -89.83 -21.00 -24.55
N ASP A 118 -90.30 -20.85 -25.79
CA ASP A 118 -89.51 -20.31 -26.90
C ASP A 118 -88.97 -18.90 -26.59
N LYS A 119 -87.66 -18.73 -26.75
CA LYS A 119 -87.07 -17.48 -27.24
C LYS A 119 -85.94 -17.80 -28.20
N GLU A 120 -86.27 -17.77 -29.49
CA GLU A 120 -85.25 -17.66 -30.54
C GLU A 120 -84.51 -16.33 -30.36
N PHE A 121 -83.35 -16.35 -29.71
CA PHE A 121 -82.44 -15.21 -29.66
C PHE A 121 -81.47 -15.26 -30.84
N GLY A 122 -81.31 -14.13 -31.54
CA GLY A 122 -80.20 -13.96 -32.48
C GLY A 122 -78.86 -14.14 -31.77
N SER A 123 -77.92 -14.84 -32.41
CA SER A 123 -76.67 -15.28 -31.80
C SER A 123 -75.47 -14.95 -32.68
N VAL A 124 -74.32 -14.71 -32.06
CA VAL A 124 -73.03 -14.43 -32.68
C VAL A 124 -71.95 -15.24 -31.94
N TRP A 125 -70.98 -15.75 -32.69
CA TRP A 125 -69.86 -16.53 -32.18
C TRP A 125 -68.59 -16.23 -32.96
N VAL A 126 -67.44 -16.58 -32.36
CA VAL A 126 -66.16 -16.64 -33.08
C VAL A 126 -65.75 -18.11 -33.17
N LYS A 127 -65.41 -18.57 -34.38
CA LYS A 127 -64.86 -19.90 -34.59
C LYS A 127 -63.80 -19.89 -35.69
N ASP A 128 -62.71 -20.62 -35.48
CA ASP A 128 -61.56 -20.69 -36.40
C ASP A 128 -61.06 -19.28 -36.82
N GLY A 129 -61.12 -18.32 -35.87
CA GLY A 129 -60.76 -16.91 -36.09
C GLY A 129 -61.74 -16.11 -36.96
N ARG A 130 -62.95 -16.61 -37.25
CA ARG A 130 -64.00 -15.94 -38.04
C ARG A 130 -65.23 -15.65 -37.20
N ILE A 131 -65.86 -14.50 -37.44
CA ILE A 131 -67.14 -14.14 -36.83
C ILE A 131 -68.27 -14.78 -37.64
N TYR A 132 -69.20 -15.40 -36.94
CA TYR A 132 -70.44 -15.94 -37.48
C TYR A 132 -71.62 -15.33 -36.71
N CYS A 133 -72.77 -15.18 -37.36
CA CYS A 133 -74.00 -14.77 -36.68
C CYS A 133 -75.22 -15.44 -37.31
N LYS A 134 -76.31 -15.46 -36.55
CA LYS A 134 -77.64 -15.90 -36.97
C LYS A 134 -78.69 -14.95 -36.36
N GLU A 135 -79.61 -14.43 -37.17
CA GLU A 135 -80.68 -13.55 -36.72
C GLU A 135 -81.99 -14.32 -36.45
N THR A 136 -82.91 -13.71 -35.71
CA THR A 136 -84.25 -14.28 -35.48
C THR A 136 -85.30 -13.18 -35.63
N PRO A 137 -86.58 -13.51 -35.88
CA PRO A 137 -87.63 -12.51 -36.08
C PRO A 137 -87.88 -11.58 -34.87
N SER A 138 -87.34 -11.90 -33.69
CA SER A 138 -87.51 -11.12 -32.47
C SER A 138 -86.23 -10.50 -31.91
N HIS A 139 -85.04 -11.01 -32.26
CA HIS A 139 -83.76 -10.57 -31.68
C HIS A 139 -82.63 -10.66 -32.71
N TYR A 140 -81.82 -9.60 -32.79
CA TYR A 140 -80.58 -9.57 -33.57
C TYR A 140 -79.36 -9.64 -32.65
N PRO A 141 -78.29 -10.35 -33.04
CA PRO A 141 -77.07 -10.42 -32.26
C PRO A 141 -76.28 -9.10 -32.24
N MET A 142 -75.49 -8.91 -31.17
CA MET A 142 -74.64 -7.73 -30.98
C MET A 142 -73.16 -8.09 -30.82
N ILE A 143 -72.29 -7.30 -31.41
CA ILE A 143 -70.84 -7.46 -31.31
C ILE A 143 -70.17 -6.18 -30.82
N THR A 144 -69.19 -6.32 -29.92
CA THR A 144 -68.35 -5.23 -29.43
C THR A 144 -66.89 -5.46 -29.88
N PRO A 145 -66.25 -4.48 -30.55
CA PRO A 145 -64.85 -4.61 -30.99
C PRO A 145 -63.87 -4.63 -29.82
N ALA A 146 -62.78 -5.38 -29.95
CA ALA A 146 -61.71 -5.43 -28.95
C ALA A 146 -60.73 -4.26 -29.10
N LYS A 147 -59.97 -3.98 -28.03
CA LYS A 147 -58.78 -3.12 -28.14
C LYS A 147 -57.74 -3.83 -29.03
N GLY A 148 -57.29 -3.16 -30.09
CA GLY A 148 -56.33 -3.73 -31.06
C GLY A 148 -56.97 -4.48 -32.24
N VAL A 149 -58.31 -4.47 -32.35
CA VAL A 149 -59.08 -5.11 -33.43
C VAL A 149 -59.86 -4.08 -34.22
N SER A 150 -59.62 -4.01 -35.53
CA SER A 150 -60.40 -3.16 -36.45
C SER A 150 -61.54 -3.99 -37.04
N LEU A 151 -62.74 -3.82 -36.47
CA LEU A 151 -63.96 -4.48 -36.92
C LEU A 151 -64.69 -3.59 -37.93
N TYR A 152 -65.03 -4.13 -39.10
CA TYR A 152 -65.81 -3.44 -40.12
C TYR A 152 -67.13 -4.16 -40.40
N LYS A 153 -68.21 -3.40 -40.55
CA LYS A 153 -69.52 -3.86 -41.01
C LYS A 153 -69.87 -3.11 -42.29
N ASN A 154 -70.09 -3.83 -43.39
CA ASN A 154 -70.44 -3.28 -44.71
C ASN A 154 -69.44 -2.22 -45.23
N GLY A 155 -68.18 -2.31 -44.80
CA GLY A 155 -67.11 -1.35 -45.11
C GLY A 155 -66.93 -0.22 -44.08
N GLU A 156 -67.87 0.00 -43.17
CA GLU A 156 -67.75 1.03 -42.13
C GLU A 156 -67.08 0.49 -40.85
N LEU A 157 -66.18 1.29 -40.26
CA LEU A 157 -65.41 0.93 -39.06
C LEU A 157 -66.29 1.00 -37.79
N VAL A 158 -66.52 -0.14 -37.16
CA VAL A 158 -67.27 -0.29 -35.91
C VAL A 158 -66.38 0.07 -34.71
N ARG A 159 -66.80 1.07 -33.92
CA ARG A 159 -66.07 1.56 -32.73
C ARG A 159 -66.78 1.32 -31.39
N LYS A 160 -67.97 0.74 -31.41
CA LYS A 160 -68.83 0.47 -30.24
C LYS A 160 -69.69 -0.76 -30.49
N THR A 161 -70.33 -1.30 -29.45
CA THR A 161 -71.36 -2.34 -29.56
C THR A 161 -72.35 -2.02 -30.68
N THR A 162 -72.47 -2.94 -31.64
CA THR A 162 -73.26 -2.75 -32.86
C THR A 162 -74.03 -4.02 -33.19
N VAL A 163 -75.26 -3.86 -33.67
CA VAL A 163 -76.13 -4.96 -34.11
C VAL A 163 -75.66 -5.49 -35.47
N ILE A 164 -75.58 -6.81 -35.61
CA ILE A 164 -75.23 -7.49 -36.88
C ILE A 164 -76.34 -8.43 -37.33
N SER A 165 -76.34 -8.73 -38.63
CA SER A 165 -77.35 -9.48 -39.37
C SER A 165 -76.67 -10.46 -40.32
N GLU A 166 -77.36 -11.52 -40.74
CA GLU A 166 -76.85 -12.51 -41.71
C GLU A 166 -76.60 -11.92 -43.11
N LYS A 167 -77.01 -10.66 -43.32
CA LYS A 167 -76.85 -9.89 -44.54
C LYS A 167 -75.65 -8.92 -44.48
N ASP A 168 -75.02 -8.76 -43.32
CA ASP A 168 -73.86 -7.87 -43.16
C ASP A 168 -72.56 -8.53 -43.61
N THR A 169 -71.75 -7.80 -44.38
CA THR A 169 -70.36 -8.17 -44.64
C THR A 169 -69.51 -7.74 -43.44
N ILE A 170 -69.15 -8.69 -42.58
CA ILE A 170 -68.25 -8.47 -41.44
C ILE A 170 -66.81 -8.77 -41.84
N LYS A 171 -65.90 -7.81 -41.63
CA LYS A 171 -64.45 -7.98 -41.82
C LYS A 171 -63.73 -7.65 -40.51
N VAL A 172 -62.70 -8.41 -40.18
CA VAL A 172 -61.80 -8.15 -39.05
C VAL A 172 -60.40 -7.96 -39.58
N GLU A 173 -59.71 -6.93 -39.09
CA GLU A 173 -58.27 -6.75 -39.25
C GLU A 173 -57.62 -6.77 -37.87
N LEU A 174 -56.52 -7.53 -37.76
CA LEU A 174 -55.76 -7.73 -36.54
C LEU A 174 -54.39 -7.08 -36.70
N ASN A 175 -53.95 -6.35 -35.67
CA ASN A 175 -52.66 -5.67 -35.72
C ASN A 175 -51.54 -6.66 -35.38
N HIS A 176 -50.72 -7.00 -36.37
CA HIS A 176 -49.49 -7.76 -36.21
C HIS A 176 -48.29 -6.80 -36.14
N GLU A 177 -47.29 -7.11 -35.33
CA GLU A 177 -46.10 -6.27 -35.13
C GLU A 177 -44.84 -7.10 -35.40
N ILE A 178 -43.85 -6.53 -36.09
CA ILE A 178 -42.55 -7.15 -36.32
C ILE A 178 -41.48 -6.14 -35.95
N LYS A 179 -40.63 -6.48 -34.98
CA LYS A 179 -39.37 -5.78 -34.71
C LYS A 179 -38.22 -6.65 -35.23
N HIS A 180 -37.37 -6.09 -36.08
CA HIS A 180 -36.15 -6.76 -36.55
C HIS A 180 -35.04 -6.75 -35.49
N THR A 181 -34.04 -7.60 -35.67
CA THR A 181 -32.84 -7.64 -34.82
C THR A 181 -32.00 -6.36 -35.00
N GLU A 182 -31.77 -5.65 -33.91
CA GLU A 182 -30.89 -4.47 -33.86
C GLU A 182 -29.52 -4.89 -33.29
N TRP A 183 -28.43 -4.43 -33.88
CA TRP A 183 -27.07 -4.77 -33.44
C TRP A 183 -26.03 -3.72 -33.84
N SER A 184 -24.95 -3.62 -33.07
CA SER A 184 -23.77 -2.80 -33.35
C SER A 184 -22.49 -3.55 -32.97
N ILE A 185 -21.36 -3.16 -33.59
CA ILE A 185 -20.03 -3.53 -33.09
C ILE A 185 -19.33 -2.25 -32.67
N GLU A 186 -18.86 -2.22 -31.44
CA GLU A 186 -18.18 -1.09 -30.82
C GLU A 186 -16.75 -1.49 -30.43
N LEU A 187 -15.81 -0.58 -30.67
CA LEU A 187 -14.42 -0.69 -30.21
C LEU A 187 -14.25 0.18 -28.97
N ASP A 188 -13.48 -0.30 -27.98
CA ASP A 188 -13.08 0.57 -26.87
C ASP A 188 -12.11 1.68 -27.35
N GLU A 189 -11.91 2.71 -26.53
CA GLU A 189 -11.05 3.86 -26.83
C GLU A 189 -9.63 3.48 -27.28
N LYS A 190 -9.11 2.33 -26.84
CA LYS A 190 -7.77 1.84 -27.14
C LYS A 190 -7.73 0.76 -28.22
N LYS A 191 -8.88 0.39 -28.80
CA LYS A 191 -9.04 -0.72 -29.77
C LYS A 191 -8.48 -2.06 -29.23
N MET A 192 -8.44 -2.23 -27.92
CA MET A 192 -8.02 -3.46 -27.26
C MET A 192 -9.13 -4.53 -27.23
N THR A 193 -10.39 -4.12 -27.40
CA THR A 193 -11.56 -5.00 -27.39
C THR A 193 -12.56 -4.56 -28.46
N ALA A 194 -13.19 -5.53 -29.14
CA ALA A 194 -14.39 -5.32 -29.93
C ALA A 194 -15.59 -6.03 -29.26
N THR A 195 -16.66 -5.29 -29.04
CA THR A 195 -17.89 -5.78 -28.41
C THR A 195 -19.03 -5.77 -29.43
N LEU A 196 -19.72 -6.90 -29.58
CA LEU A 196 -20.97 -7.00 -30.33
C LEU A 196 -22.13 -6.80 -29.37
N HIS A 197 -22.94 -5.76 -29.63
CA HIS A 197 -24.16 -5.47 -28.90
C HIS A 197 -25.33 -5.97 -29.76
N ILE A 198 -26.27 -6.69 -29.17
CA ILE A 198 -27.43 -7.22 -29.90
C ILE A 198 -28.72 -7.12 -29.07
N GLN A 199 -29.79 -6.72 -29.73
CA GLN A 199 -31.17 -6.86 -29.30
C GLN A 199 -31.93 -7.73 -30.32
N PRO A 200 -32.22 -8.99 -30.00
CA PRO A 200 -33.03 -9.87 -30.84
C PRO A 200 -34.38 -9.26 -31.22
N GLY A 201 -34.86 -9.63 -32.40
CA GLY A 201 -36.15 -9.19 -32.91
C GLY A 201 -37.30 -10.00 -32.31
N TYR A 202 -38.53 -9.60 -32.62
CA TYR A 202 -39.71 -10.39 -32.32
C TYR A 202 -40.81 -10.19 -33.35
N LYS A 203 -41.66 -11.22 -33.50
CA LYS A 203 -42.90 -11.19 -34.26
C LYS A 203 -44.06 -11.38 -33.28
N LYS A 204 -44.92 -10.37 -33.18
CA LYS A 204 -46.14 -10.39 -32.38
C LYS A 204 -47.33 -10.74 -33.29
N THR A 205 -47.88 -11.93 -33.09
CA THR A 205 -49.04 -12.43 -33.83
C THR A 205 -50.28 -12.38 -32.94
N CYS A 206 -51.28 -11.62 -33.39
CA CYS A 206 -52.59 -11.54 -32.74
C CYS A 206 -53.59 -12.44 -33.47
N THR A 207 -54.36 -13.24 -32.75
CA THR A 207 -55.47 -14.04 -33.29
C THR A 207 -56.73 -13.78 -32.47
N LEU A 208 -57.92 -13.79 -33.08
CA LEU A 208 -59.15 -13.82 -32.29
C LEU A 208 -59.20 -15.09 -31.42
N ILE A 209 -59.85 -15.00 -30.28
CA ILE A 209 -60.21 -16.15 -29.43
C ILE A 209 -61.60 -16.62 -29.86
N ASP A 210 -61.75 -17.93 -30.03
CA ASP A 210 -63.04 -18.56 -30.33
C ASP A 210 -63.98 -18.45 -29.12
N GLN A 211 -65.25 -18.14 -29.37
CA GLN A 211 -66.27 -17.86 -28.35
C GLN A 211 -67.59 -18.50 -28.76
N GLU A 212 -68.26 -19.18 -27.83
CA GLU A 212 -69.52 -19.89 -28.07
C GLU A 212 -70.71 -18.96 -28.44
N PRO A 213 -71.75 -19.46 -29.14
CA PRO A 213 -72.93 -18.68 -29.55
C PRO A 213 -73.62 -17.95 -28.41
N ASN A 214 -73.63 -16.62 -28.49
CA ASN A 214 -74.24 -15.74 -27.51
C ASN A 214 -75.00 -14.59 -28.18
N HIS A 215 -75.99 -14.02 -27.51
CA HIS A 215 -76.75 -12.85 -28.00
C HIS A 215 -75.90 -11.58 -28.07
N HIS A 216 -74.84 -11.52 -27.27
CA HIS A 216 -73.80 -10.49 -27.30
C HIS A 216 -72.43 -11.15 -27.15
N ILE A 217 -71.47 -10.79 -27.99
CA ILE A 217 -70.05 -11.06 -27.73
C ILE A 217 -69.22 -9.77 -27.74
N GLN A 218 -68.22 -9.72 -26.86
CA GLN A 218 -67.12 -8.78 -26.97
C GLN A 218 -65.93 -9.56 -27.54
N LEU A 219 -65.37 -9.08 -28.65
CA LEU A 219 -64.22 -9.73 -29.26
C LEU A 219 -63.03 -9.75 -28.29
N GLU A 220 -62.32 -10.87 -28.27
CA GLU A 220 -61.09 -11.06 -27.51
C GLU A 220 -59.98 -11.53 -28.46
N VAL A 221 -58.74 -11.18 -28.13
CA VAL A 221 -57.55 -11.57 -28.89
C VAL A 221 -56.53 -12.25 -27.99
N LYS A 222 -55.91 -13.31 -28.53
CA LYS A 222 -54.71 -13.92 -27.99
C LYS A 222 -53.52 -13.29 -28.69
N GLU A 223 -52.63 -12.69 -27.91
CA GLU A 223 -51.32 -12.25 -28.39
C GLU A 223 -50.31 -13.39 -28.22
N THR A 224 -49.43 -13.56 -29.21
CA THR A 224 -48.30 -14.49 -29.16
C THR A 224 -47.05 -13.77 -29.64
N VAL A 225 -45.92 -13.98 -28.97
CA VAL A 225 -44.65 -13.33 -29.27
C VAL A 225 -43.60 -14.39 -29.58
N GLU A 226 -43.15 -14.43 -30.83
CA GLU A 226 -42.09 -15.29 -31.31
C GLU A 226 -40.79 -14.46 -31.36
N VAL A 227 -39.81 -14.75 -30.51
CA VAL A 227 -38.49 -14.10 -30.56
C VAL A 227 -37.73 -14.60 -31.78
N TRP A 228 -37.11 -13.69 -32.54
CA TRP A 228 -36.44 -14.00 -33.79
C TRP A 228 -35.14 -13.20 -33.97
N ASN A 229 -34.02 -13.89 -33.76
CA ASN A 229 -32.69 -13.38 -34.11
C ASN A 229 -32.43 -13.61 -35.60
N HIS A 230 -32.06 -12.54 -36.32
CA HIS A 230 -31.74 -12.56 -37.76
C HIS A 230 -30.24 -12.42 -38.03
N LEU A 231 -29.40 -12.30 -36.99
CA LEU A 231 -27.97 -12.01 -37.15
C LEU A 231 -27.22 -13.23 -37.67
N ASN A 232 -26.72 -13.17 -38.90
CA ASN A 232 -25.85 -14.19 -39.48
C ASN A 232 -24.37 -13.92 -39.09
N PRO A 233 -23.57 -14.94 -38.71
CA PRO A 233 -22.15 -14.76 -38.40
C PRO A 233 -21.35 -14.05 -39.51
N ASN A 234 -21.70 -14.24 -40.78
CA ASN A 234 -21.05 -13.59 -41.91
C ASN A 234 -21.26 -12.07 -41.91
N HIS A 235 -22.43 -11.57 -41.46
CA HIS A 235 -22.65 -10.13 -41.31
C HIS A 235 -21.79 -9.54 -40.18
N VAL A 236 -21.59 -10.29 -39.09
CA VAL A 236 -20.66 -9.90 -38.02
C VAL A 236 -19.23 -9.85 -38.56
N VAL A 237 -18.76 -10.89 -39.25
CA VAL A 237 -17.41 -10.94 -39.83
C VAL A 237 -17.18 -9.84 -40.87
N GLN A 238 -18.14 -9.57 -41.76
CA GLN A 238 -18.06 -8.44 -42.69
C GLN A 238 -17.95 -7.10 -41.94
N LYS A 239 -18.76 -6.90 -40.89
CA LYS A 239 -18.70 -5.66 -40.11
C LYS A 239 -17.41 -5.52 -39.31
N MET A 240 -16.81 -6.63 -38.87
CA MET A 240 -15.47 -6.66 -38.29
C MET A 240 -14.39 -6.24 -39.30
N GLN A 241 -14.49 -6.69 -40.56
CA GLN A 241 -13.60 -6.29 -41.65
C GLN A 241 -13.72 -4.79 -41.97
N GLU A 242 -14.94 -4.24 -42.04
CA GLU A 242 -15.18 -2.79 -42.19
C GLU A 242 -14.51 -1.98 -41.06
N LEU A 243 -14.60 -2.47 -39.82
CA LEU A 243 -13.95 -1.89 -38.63
C LEU A 243 -12.45 -2.21 -38.52
N ASN A 244 -11.85 -2.80 -39.56
CA ASN A 244 -10.43 -3.20 -39.61
C ASN A 244 -9.97 -4.17 -38.51
N ILE A 245 -10.89 -4.92 -37.90
CA ILE A 245 -10.59 -5.94 -36.90
C ILE A 245 -9.95 -7.14 -37.59
N LYS A 246 -8.69 -7.44 -37.23
CA LYS A 246 -7.82 -8.44 -37.88
C LYS A 246 -7.33 -9.51 -36.90
N THR A 247 -7.20 -9.19 -35.62
CA THR A 247 -6.50 -10.00 -34.61
C THR A 247 -7.36 -10.27 -33.38
N GLY A 248 -7.20 -11.46 -32.79
CA GLY A 248 -7.84 -11.81 -31.51
C GLY A 248 -9.33 -12.17 -31.59
N ILE A 249 -9.83 -12.58 -32.76
CA ILE A 249 -11.25 -12.87 -33.02
C ILE A 249 -11.76 -14.07 -32.21
N GLN A 250 -12.81 -13.87 -31.41
CA GLN A 250 -13.43 -14.88 -30.56
C GLN A 250 -14.65 -15.50 -31.26
N LYS A 251 -14.40 -16.46 -32.16
CA LYS A 251 -15.45 -17.13 -32.96
C LYS A 251 -16.61 -17.70 -32.13
N ILE A 252 -16.34 -18.16 -30.91
CA ILE A 252 -17.35 -18.73 -29.99
C ILE A 252 -18.34 -17.66 -29.51
N GLU A 253 -17.88 -16.46 -29.20
CA GLU A 253 -18.75 -15.37 -28.73
C GLU A 253 -19.58 -14.77 -29.89
N ILE A 254 -19.06 -14.81 -31.12
CA ILE A 254 -19.83 -14.47 -32.33
C ILE A 254 -21.01 -15.43 -32.49
N LEU A 255 -20.78 -16.75 -32.39
CA LEU A 255 -21.83 -17.76 -32.53
C LEU A 255 -22.92 -17.61 -31.46
N LYS A 256 -22.54 -17.45 -30.18
CA LYS A 256 -23.48 -17.16 -29.08
C LYS A 256 -24.32 -15.91 -29.34
N ALA A 257 -23.73 -14.85 -29.89
CA ALA A 257 -24.46 -13.62 -30.23
C ALA A 257 -25.45 -13.82 -31.39
N THR A 258 -25.18 -14.73 -32.31
CA THR A 258 -26.11 -15.09 -33.39
C THR A 258 -27.22 -16.05 -32.95
N GLU A 259 -27.00 -16.78 -31.87
CA GLU A 259 -27.96 -17.74 -31.30
C GLU A 259 -28.82 -17.16 -30.16
N THR A 260 -28.44 -16.02 -29.57
CA THR A 260 -29.15 -15.47 -28.39
C THR A 260 -30.60 -15.06 -28.71
N THR A 261 -31.50 -15.39 -27.78
CA THR A 261 -32.89 -14.90 -27.72
C THR A 261 -33.06 -13.71 -26.78
N GLU A 262 -32.05 -13.35 -26.00
CA GLU A 262 -32.08 -12.22 -25.06
C GLU A 262 -31.11 -11.11 -25.50
N PRO A 263 -31.39 -9.82 -25.20
CA PRO A 263 -30.45 -8.74 -25.45
C PRO A 263 -29.15 -8.93 -24.67
N GLY A 264 -28.00 -8.71 -25.31
CA GLY A 264 -26.70 -9.02 -24.72
C GLY A 264 -25.51 -8.33 -25.38
N THR A 265 -24.35 -8.48 -24.74
CA THR A 265 -23.07 -7.96 -25.21
C THR A 265 -22.01 -9.07 -25.18
N PHE A 266 -21.22 -9.16 -26.26
CA PHE A 266 -20.31 -10.29 -26.51
C PHE A 266 -18.92 -9.80 -26.91
N GLU A 267 -17.87 -10.29 -26.26
CA GLU A 267 -16.47 -9.91 -26.58
C GLU A 267 -15.98 -10.65 -27.83
N ILE A 268 -16.26 -10.11 -29.02
CA ILE A 268 -16.00 -10.78 -30.30
C ILE A 268 -14.56 -10.64 -30.81
N ALA A 269 -13.76 -9.71 -30.28
CA ALA A 269 -12.31 -9.73 -30.45
C ALA A 269 -11.56 -9.10 -29.27
N LYS A 270 -10.34 -9.58 -28.98
CA LYS A 270 -9.48 -9.09 -27.89
C LYS A 270 -8.00 -9.01 -28.30
N GLY A 271 -7.40 -7.84 -28.14
CA GLY A 271 -5.99 -7.57 -28.43
C GLY A 271 -5.04 -8.13 -27.36
N ILE A 272 -3.75 -8.11 -27.67
CA ILE A 272 -2.67 -8.53 -26.78
C ILE A 272 -2.18 -7.28 -26.02
N ALA A 273 -2.40 -7.22 -24.71
CA ALA A 273 -1.93 -6.09 -23.90
C ALA A 273 -0.39 -6.02 -23.85
N PRO A 274 0.22 -4.82 -23.80
CA PRO A 274 1.67 -4.67 -23.63
C PRO A 274 2.14 -5.22 -22.28
N GLN A 275 3.38 -5.71 -22.24
CA GLN A 275 4.04 -6.18 -21.01
C GLN A 275 4.92 -5.06 -20.47
N LYS A 276 4.69 -4.59 -19.23
CA LYS A 276 5.53 -3.55 -18.60
C LYS A 276 7.00 -4.00 -18.57
N GLY A 277 7.91 -3.04 -18.75
CA GLY A 277 9.33 -3.24 -18.46
C GLY A 277 9.62 -3.37 -16.97
N LYS A 278 10.89 -3.56 -16.63
CA LYS A 278 11.38 -3.46 -15.25
C LYS A 278 12.13 -2.16 -15.08
N ASP A 279 11.76 -1.37 -14.09
CA ASP A 279 12.46 -0.13 -13.75
C ASP A 279 13.89 -0.44 -13.26
N GLY A 280 14.80 0.53 -13.39
CA GLY A 280 16.18 0.41 -12.93
C GLY A 280 16.28 0.25 -11.42
N TRP A 281 17.27 -0.49 -10.92
CA TRP A 281 17.37 -0.82 -9.50
C TRP A 281 18.81 -0.88 -9.00
N LEU A 282 18.96 -0.76 -7.67
CA LEU A 282 20.24 -0.78 -6.98
C LEU A 282 20.48 -2.16 -6.36
N GLU A 283 21.52 -2.85 -6.82
CA GLU A 283 22.04 -4.05 -6.16
C GLU A 283 23.07 -3.62 -5.11
N ILE A 284 22.81 -3.87 -3.84
CA ILE A 284 23.73 -3.52 -2.75
C ILE A 284 24.61 -4.74 -2.44
N LEU A 285 25.93 -4.56 -2.48
CA LEU A 285 26.94 -5.64 -2.37
C LEU A 285 27.52 -5.81 -0.95
N VAL A 286 27.04 -5.03 0.02
CA VAL A 286 27.59 -4.95 1.38
C VAL A 286 26.49 -5.02 2.43
N ASP A 287 26.81 -5.50 3.63
CA ASP A 287 25.84 -5.50 4.74
C ASP A 287 25.52 -4.06 5.12
N THR A 288 24.24 -3.69 5.01
CA THR A 288 23.71 -2.37 5.38
C THR A 288 23.07 -2.38 6.77
N GLU A 289 22.76 -3.56 7.28
CA GLU A 289 22.12 -3.69 8.58
C GLU A 289 23.15 -3.49 9.68
N THR A 290 23.07 -2.35 10.37
CA THR A 290 23.66 -2.18 11.69
C THR A 290 22.89 -3.09 12.67
N ARG A 291 23.24 -4.39 12.69
CA ARG A 291 22.58 -5.53 13.39
C ARG A 291 22.74 -5.47 14.91
N LEU A 292 22.26 -4.36 15.45
CA LEU A 292 22.03 -4.07 16.84
C LEU A 292 20.56 -4.39 17.10
N ASN A 293 20.26 -5.67 17.24
CA ASN A 293 18.90 -6.20 17.21
C ASN A 293 18.04 -5.60 18.33
N GLY A 294 17.03 -4.81 17.93
CA GLY A 294 15.79 -4.70 18.69
C GLY A 294 14.95 -5.99 18.62
N PRO A 295 13.78 -6.04 19.26
CA PRO A 295 12.95 -7.25 19.40
C PRO A 295 12.28 -7.71 18.08
N ASN A 296 13.06 -8.33 17.19
CA ASN A 296 12.55 -9.00 15.98
C ASN A 296 11.94 -10.36 16.33
N LYS A 297 10.61 -10.41 16.42
CA LYS A 297 9.85 -11.65 16.69
C LYS A 297 9.91 -12.60 15.50
N SER A 298 10.44 -13.80 15.73
CA SER A 298 10.32 -14.93 14.79
C SER A 298 8.86 -15.40 14.72
N GLY A 299 8.51 -16.15 13.66
CA GLY A 299 7.14 -16.64 13.45
C GLY A 299 6.61 -17.61 14.51
N ASP A 300 7.47 -18.13 15.40
CA ASP A 300 7.12 -18.96 16.55
C ASP A 300 7.04 -18.18 17.87
N GLY A 301 7.26 -16.86 17.84
CA GLY A 301 7.30 -16.00 19.03
C GLY A 301 8.63 -16.00 19.79
N SER A 302 9.64 -16.76 19.36
CA SER A 302 10.99 -16.70 19.91
C SER A 302 11.79 -15.54 19.29
N VAL A 303 12.79 -15.03 20.04
CA VAL A 303 13.74 -14.02 19.55
C VAL A 303 15.15 -14.48 19.87
N ASP A 304 15.99 -14.62 18.84
CA ASP A 304 17.41 -14.94 19.06
C ASP A 304 18.24 -13.67 19.22
N TYR A 305 18.36 -13.23 20.48
CA TYR A 305 19.21 -12.10 20.88
C TYR A 305 20.71 -12.43 20.94
N ARG A 306 21.15 -13.65 20.61
CA ARG A 306 22.52 -14.12 20.93
C ARG A 306 23.61 -13.72 19.93
N VAL A 307 23.27 -13.04 18.84
CA VAL A 307 24.23 -12.61 17.80
C VAL A 307 24.15 -11.10 17.57
N ILE A 308 24.70 -10.32 18.49
CA ILE A 308 24.96 -8.89 18.32
C ILE A 308 26.16 -8.73 17.38
N LYS A 309 25.99 -8.07 16.23
CA LYS A 309 27.11 -7.78 15.32
C LYS A 309 27.63 -6.35 15.49
N SER A 310 28.89 -6.13 15.11
CA SER A 310 29.53 -4.82 14.99
C SER A 310 28.75 -3.87 14.08
N ILE A 311 28.98 -2.56 14.22
CA ILE A 311 28.50 -1.56 13.26
C ILE A 311 29.06 -1.91 11.88
N ALA A 312 28.17 -2.07 10.89
CA ALA A 312 28.52 -2.45 9.52
C ALA A 312 29.57 -1.49 8.95
N ASN A 313 30.61 -2.03 8.30
CA ASN A 313 31.77 -1.25 7.88
C ASN A 313 32.29 -1.73 6.52
N VAL A 314 32.55 -0.79 5.63
CA VAL A 314 33.28 -1.00 4.36
C VAL A 314 34.66 -0.34 4.44
N ASN A 315 35.57 -0.77 3.56
CA ASN A 315 36.90 -0.19 3.42
C ASN A 315 36.98 0.76 2.23
N ALA A 316 37.89 1.74 2.28
CA ALA A 316 38.23 2.55 1.10
C ALA A 316 38.63 1.65 -0.09
N GLY A 317 38.11 1.95 -1.28
CA GLY A 317 38.27 1.14 -2.50
C GLY A 317 37.27 -0.01 -2.66
N GLN A 318 36.43 -0.30 -1.67
CA GLN A 318 35.42 -1.35 -1.76
C GLN A 318 34.22 -0.91 -2.61
N VAL A 319 33.79 -1.75 -3.57
CA VAL A 319 32.53 -1.55 -4.31
C VAL A 319 31.37 -1.87 -3.37
N ILE A 320 30.44 -0.92 -3.22
CA ILE A 320 29.31 -1.03 -2.28
C ILE A 320 27.97 -1.32 -2.96
N ALA A 321 27.81 -0.95 -4.24
CA ALA A 321 26.60 -1.20 -5.00
C ALA A 321 26.83 -1.18 -6.53
N VAL A 322 25.89 -1.80 -7.26
CA VAL A 322 25.78 -1.81 -8.72
C VAL A 322 24.42 -1.21 -9.12
N ILE A 323 24.41 -0.41 -10.17
CA ILE A 323 23.18 0.17 -10.75
C ILE A 323 22.81 -0.64 -11.99
N HIS A 324 21.64 -1.26 -11.95
CA HIS A 324 21.07 -2.01 -13.06
C HIS A 324 20.16 -1.10 -13.89
N PRO A 325 20.38 -0.96 -15.21
CA PRO A 325 19.56 -0.12 -16.07
C PRO A 325 18.14 -0.70 -16.24
N PRO A 326 17.15 0.15 -16.56
CA PRO A 326 15.79 -0.32 -16.86
C PRO A 326 15.76 -1.30 -18.03
N GLN A 327 14.92 -2.32 -17.93
CA GLN A 327 14.66 -3.31 -18.97
C GLN A 327 13.37 -2.91 -19.71
N PRO A 328 13.41 -2.69 -21.04
CA PRO A 328 12.22 -2.28 -21.78
C PRO A 328 11.12 -3.35 -21.74
N GLY A 329 9.87 -2.88 -21.75
CA GLY A 329 8.70 -3.75 -21.88
C GLY A 329 8.58 -4.38 -23.26
N LYS A 330 7.57 -5.24 -23.44
CA LYS A 330 7.20 -5.75 -24.78
C LYS A 330 5.94 -5.05 -25.27
N PRO A 331 5.88 -4.62 -26.55
CA PRO A 331 4.68 -4.02 -27.09
C PRO A 331 3.52 -5.02 -27.16
N GLY A 332 2.31 -4.48 -27.05
CA GLY A 332 1.05 -5.16 -27.33
C GLY A 332 0.57 -4.91 -28.76
N VAL A 333 -0.58 -5.48 -29.10
CA VAL A 333 -1.23 -5.34 -30.41
C VAL A 333 -2.74 -5.19 -30.21
N THR A 334 -3.35 -4.17 -30.81
CA THR A 334 -4.81 -3.95 -30.81
C THR A 334 -5.55 -5.04 -31.58
N VAL A 335 -6.89 -5.05 -31.55
CA VAL A 335 -7.69 -5.90 -32.47
C VAL A 335 -7.58 -5.45 -33.93
N THR A 336 -7.12 -4.21 -34.19
CA THR A 336 -6.90 -3.64 -35.53
C THR A 336 -5.49 -3.88 -36.10
N GLY A 337 -4.59 -4.49 -35.31
CA GLY A 337 -3.19 -4.72 -35.68
C GLY A 337 -2.24 -3.55 -35.41
N GLU A 338 -2.69 -2.51 -34.72
CA GLU A 338 -1.85 -1.38 -34.30
C GLU A 338 -0.97 -1.78 -33.11
N THR A 339 0.28 -1.35 -33.09
CA THR A 339 1.24 -1.68 -32.02
C THR A 339 1.04 -0.76 -30.81
N VAL A 340 0.82 -1.35 -29.64
CA VAL A 340 0.64 -0.62 -28.38
C VAL A 340 1.99 -0.60 -27.62
N PRO A 341 2.64 0.54 -27.40
CA PRO A 341 3.86 0.59 -26.62
C PRO A 341 3.60 0.24 -25.14
N PRO A 342 4.56 -0.39 -24.44
CA PRO A 342 4.50 -0.54 -22.99
C PRO A 342 4.79 0.79 -22.29
N ASP A 343 4.38 0.91 -21.02
CA ASP A 343 4.81 2.01 -20.17
C ASP A 343 6.35 2.05 -20.10
N PRO A 344 6.98 3.24 -20.20
CA PRO A 344 8.44 3.36 -20.12
C PRO A 344 8.93 2.93 -18.74
N ALA A 345 9.91 2.02 -18.73
CA ALA A 345 10.62 1.64 -17.52
C ALA A 345 11.51 2.80 -17.06
N GLN A 346 11.46 3.14 -15.77
CA GLN A 346 12.10 4.34 -15.23
C GLN A 346 13.56 4.07 -14.88
N GLU A 347 14.45 5.04 -15.12
CA GLU A 347 15.84 4.98 -14.64
C GLU A 347 15.91 5.27 -13.14
N LEU A 348 16.86 4.62 -12.44
CA LEU A 348 17.18 4.95 -11.05
C LEU A 348 18.14 6.14 -11.03
N VAL A 349 17.68 7.27 -10.47
CA VAL A 349 18.53 8.42 -10.17
C VAL A 349 19.33 8.11 -8.91
N VAL A 350 20.65 8.26 -8.97
CA VAL A 350 21.53 8.01 -7.82
C VAL A 350 22.26 9.28 -7.39
N GLU A 351 22.04 9.69 -6.15
CA GLU A 351 22.67 10.85 -5.53
C GLU A 351 23.84 10.41 -4.65
N LEU A 352 25.07 10.78 -5.05
CA LEU A 352 26.26 10.51 -4.26
C LEU A 352 26.48 11.58 -3.18
N GLY A 353 26.48 11.14 -1.93
CA GLY A 353 26.86 11.94 -0.77
C GLY A 353 28.34 11.81 -0.42
N ARG A 354 28.70 12.19 0.81
CA ARG A 354 30.09 12.15 1.29
C ARG A 354 30.65 10.71 1.28
N GLY A 355 31.88 10.56 0.81
CA GLY A 355 32.67 9.33 0.97
C GLY A 355 32.40 8.22 -0.05
N VAL A 356 31.66 8.49 -1.13
CA VAL A 356 31.43 7.55 -2.23
C VAL A 356 31.72 8.21 -3.59
N ASP A 357 31.99 7.40 -4.61
CA ASP A 357 32.17 7.86 -6.00
C ASP A 357 31.63 6.83 -7.01
N PHE A 358 31.43 7.25 -8.25
CA PHE A 358 31.09 6.38 -9.38
C PHE A 358 32.34 5.79 -10.05
N ILE A 359 32.26 4.51 -10.41
CA ILE A 359 33.22 3.86 -11.30
C ILE A 359 32.49 3.24 -12.51
N GLU A 360 33.25 2.74 -13.49
CA GLU A 360 32.71 2.06 -14.68
C GLU A 360 31.56 2.83 -15.36
N LYS A 361 31.80 4.13 -15.63
CA LYS A 361 30.87 5.09 -16.25
C LYS A 361 29.55 5.29 -15.49
N GLY A 362 29.52 5.06 -14.18
CA GLY A 362 28.31 5.23 -13.35
C GLY A 362 27.49 3.96 -13.14
N SER A 363 27.99 2.79 -13.57
CA SER A 363 27.32 1.51 -13.33
C SER A 363 27.60 0.91 -11.94
N LYS A 364 28.63 1.39 -11.23
CA LYS A 364 29.05 0.90 -9.91
C LYS A 364 29.46 2.04 -9.00
N ILE A 365 29.34 1.80 -7.69
CA ILE A 365 29.60 2.78 -6.64
C ILE A 365 30.68 2.24 -5.70
N VAL A 366 31.70 3.04 -5.44
CA VAL A 366 32.85 2.69 -4.59
C VAL A 366 32.91 3.57 -3.35
N ALA A 367 33.35 3.02 -2.22
CA ALA A 367 33.67 3.79 -1.02
C ALA A 367 35.04 4.48 -1.17
N LEU A 368 35.09 5.81 -0.98
CA LEU A 368 36.33 6.60 -0.96
C LEU A 368 37.03 6.58 0.40
N GLY A 369 36.33 6.17 1.46
CA GLY A 369 36.84 6.09 2.83
C GLY A 369 36.21 4.93 3.59
N SER A 370 36.87 4.47 4.65
CA SER A 370 36.33 3.41 5.51
C SER A 370 35.25 3.95 6.47
N GLY A 371 34.22 3.16 6.72
CA GLY A 371 33.11 3.52 7.60
C GLY A 371 31.81 2.78 7.30
N ARG A 372 30.69 3.20 7.88
CA ARG A 372 29.36 2.61 7.66
C ARG A 372 28.72 3.14 6.36
N PRO A 373 28.28 2.28 5.43
CA PRO A 373 27.53 2.72 4.27
C PRO A 373 26.05 3.03 4.63
N LYS A 374 25.57 4.25 4.33
CA LYS A 374 24.18 4.68 4.49
C LYS A 374 23.52 4.76 3.12
N PHE A 375 22.40 4.05 2.95
CA PHE A 375 21.58 4.01 1.74
C PHE A 375 20.18 4.53 2.04
N GLU A 376 19.73 5.56 1.33
CA GLU A 376 18.43 6.21 1.48
C GLU A 376 17.65 6.12 0.16
N ILE A 377 16.83 5.07 -0.01
CA ILE A 377 16.06 4.84 -1.26
C ILE A 377 14.62 5.34 -1.09
N ARG A 378 14.15 6.16 -2.02
CA ARG A 378 12.80 6.75 -2.04
C ARG A 378 12.27 6.79 -3.49
N GLY A 379 11.46 5.80 -3.86
CA GLY A 379 11.01 5.64 -5.24
C GLY A 379 12.20 5.41 -6.17
N MET A 380 12.24 6.13 -7.30
CA MET A 380 13.33 6.07 -8.27
C MET A 380 14.56 6.94 -7.92
N ILE A 381 14.69 7.38 -6.67
CA ILE A 381 15.87 8.12 -6.18
C ILE A 381 16.55 7.31 -5.07
N ALA A 382 17.86 7.06 -5.21
CA ALA A 382 18.68 6.42 -4.19
C ALA A 382 19.85 7.33 -3.81
N LYS A 383 19.91 7.77 -2.55
CA LYS A 383 20.99 8.60 -2.01
C LYS A 383 21.93 7.77 -1.14
N ILE A 384 23.24 7.90 -1.37
CA ILE A 384 24.23 6.92 -0.88
C ILE A 384 25.46 7.65 -0.33
N SER A 385 25.97 7.24 0.84
CA SER A 385 27.14 7.87 1.48
C SER A 385 27.87 6.92 2.44
N ILE A 386 29.09 7.29 2.86
CA ILE A 386 29.80 6.66 3.97
C ILE A 386 29.78 7.59 5.19
N ILE A 387 29.28 7.08 6.31
CA ILE A 387 29.47 7.64 7.65
C ILE A 387 30.85 7.18 8.18
N PRO A 388 31.76 8.07 8.56
CA PRO A 388 33.03 7.69 9.18
C PRO A 388 32.80 6.90 10.48
N LYS A 389 33.64 5.89 10.75
CA LYS A 389 33.58 5.06 11.96
C LYS A 389 34.91 5.11 12.72
N LEU A 390 34.85 5.41 14.01
CA LEU A 390 35.95 5.24 14.95
C LEU A 390 35.81 3.89 15.65
N LEU A 391 36.87 3.07 15.61
CA LEU A 391 37.00 1.84 16.39
C LEU A 391 38.03 2.08 17.50
N HIS A 392 37.58 2.09 18.75
CA HIS A 392 38.44 2.08 19.93
C HIS A 392 38.57 0.64 20.44
N THR A 393 39.78 0.07 20.37
CA THR A 393 40.02 -1.35 20.64
C THR A 393 40.22 -1.69 22.12
N GLU A 394 40.31 -0.68 22.99
CA GLU A 394 40.58 -0.83 24.42
C GLU A 394 39.43 -0.27 25.28
N ASP A 395 39.61 -0.19 26.59
CA ASP A 395 38.71 0.51 27.51
C ASP A 395 38.84 2.04 27.34
N VAL A 396 37.75 2.77 27.54
CA VAL A 396 37.75 4.24 27.62
C VAL A 396 37.92 4.65 29.07
N ASN A 397 39.06 5.25 29.40
CA ASN A 397 39.48 5.59 30.77
C ASN A 397 40.41 6.82 30.79
N VAL A 398 40.95 7.15 31.96
CA VAL A 398 41.80 8.34 32.17
C VAL A 398 43.06 8.37 31.27
N HIS A 399 43.53 7.23 30.76
CA HIS A 399 44.65 7.16 29.82
C HIS A 399 44.23 7.45 28.37
N SER A 400 43.11 6.89 27.90
CA SER A 400 42.57 7.19 26.56
C SER A 400 41.99 8.60 26.46
N GLY A 401 41.49 9.13 27.59
CA GLY A 401 40.68 10.34 27.64
C GLY A 401 39.26 10.13 27.12
N ASN A 402 38.52 11.24 27.07
CA ASN A 402 37.15 11.30 26.55
C ASN A 402 37.13 11.20 25.02
N ILE A 403 36.13 10.50 24.47
CA ILE A 403 35.94 10.38 23.02
C ILE A 403 34.90 11.40 22.55
N ARG A 404 35.26 12.19 21.53
CA ARG A 404 34.36 13.06 20.76
C ARG A 404 34.55 12.79 19.27
N TYR A 405 33.51 12.39 18.55
CA TYR A 405 33.65 11.96 17.15
C TYR A 405 32.49 12.39 16.23
N THR A 406 32.81 12.64 14.95
CA THR A 406 31.90 13.21 13.95
C THR A 406 31.17 12.16 13.09
N GLY A 407 31.13 10.91 13.57
CA GLY A 407 30.48 9.77 12.93
C GLY A 407 30.15 8.70 13.97
N ASP A 408 30.23 7.43 13.59
CA ASP A 408 29.99 6.29 14.49
C ASP A 408 31.17 6.02 15.43
N VAL A 409 30.89 5.58 16.66
CA VAL A 409 31.89 5.14 17.64
C VAL A 409 31.61 3.70 18.09
N GLU A 410 32.59 2.82 17.91
CA GLU A 410 32.55 1.43 18.38
C GLU A 410 33.70 1.20 19.37
N ILE A 411 33.36 0.85 20.61
CA ILE A 411 34.28 0.62 21.73
C ILE A 411 34.27 -0.88 22.07
N GLN A 412 35.40 -1.55 21.92
CA GLN A 412 35.55 -2.98 22.27
C GLN A 412 35.64 -3.21 23.79
N GLY A 413 36.19 -2.23 24.51
CA GLY A 413 36.32 -2.26 25.96
C GLY A 413 35.11 -1.74 26.74
N ASN A 414 35.34 -1.47 28.03
CA ASN A 414 34.44 -0.75 28.93
C ASN A 414 34.51 0.77 28.72
N VAL A 415 33.60 1.51 29.37
CA VAL A 415 33.74 2.95 29.63
C VAL A 415 33.74 3.16 31.14
N ASP A 416 34.87 3.67 31.66
CA ASP A 416 35.16 3.81 33.08
C ASP A 416 34.69 5.14 33.69
N GLU A 417 34.85 5.28 35.01
CA GLU A 417 34.23 6.37 35.75
C GLU A 417 34.71 7.76 35.31
N ARG A 418 33.73 8.67 35.22
CA ARG A 418 33.87 10.08 34.82
C ARG A 418 34.26 10.31 33.35
N MET A 419 34.28 9.26 32.53
CA MET A 419 34.52 9.41 31.09
C MET A 419 33.28 9.88 30.34
N LEU A 420 33.51 10.59 29.24
CA LEU A 420 32.53 11.02 28.25
C LEU A 420 32.81 10.31 26.91
N VAL A 421 31.78 9.75 26.30
CA VAL A 421 31.75 9.33 24.90
C VAL A 421 30.63 10.10 24.21
N ASP A 422 30.96 10.86 23.17
CA ASP A 422 30.06 11.76 22.46
C ASP A 422 30.23 11.57 20.95
N ALA A 423 29.17 11.10 20.28
CA ALA A 423 29.18 10.76 18.86
C ALA A 423 28.04 11.42 18.08
N ILE A 424 28.36 11.90 16.89
CA ILE A 424 27.40 12.58 16.00
C ILE A 424 26.35 11.65 15.39
N GLU A 425 26.64 10.35 15.26
CA GLU A 425 25.74 9.29 14.75
C GLU A 425 25.46 8.22 15.84
N ASP A 426 25.96 6.98 15.72
CA ASP A 426 25.72 5.88 16.68
C ASP A 426 26.90 5.62 17.63
N VAL A 427 26.62 5.13 18.84
CA VAL A 427 27.60 4.58 19.80
C VAL A 427 27.30 3.10 20.08
N LEU A 428 28.32 2.24 19.95
CA LEU A 428 28.33 0.84 20.36
C LEU A 428 29.41 0.59 21.41
N VAL A 429 29.06 0.04 22.57
CA VAL A 429 30.00 -0.36 23.63
C VAL A 429 29.89 -1.86 23.91
N HIS A 430 30.95 -2.62 23.66
CA HIS A 430 30.98 -4.07 23.93
C HIS A 430 31.28 -4.42 25.40
N GLY A 431 31.82 -3.48 26.18
CA GLY A 431 32.02 -3.58 27.63
C GLY A 431 30.85 -3.09 28.47
N ASN A 432 31.14 -2.79 29.74
CA ASN A 432 30.24 -2.14 30.69
C ASN A 432 30.40 -0.61 30.63
N VAL A 433 29.43 0.14 31.16
CA VAL A 433 29.48 1.60 31.26
C VAL A 433 29.25 2.02 32.71
N ASN A 434 30.31 2.46 33.39
CA ASN A 434 30.34 2.67 34.84
C ASN A 434 30.59 4.15 35.18
N ARG A 435 29.67 4.84 35.85
CA ARG A 435 29.78 6.27 36.23
C ARG A 435 30.20 7.19 35.07
N ALA A 436 29.74 6.88 33.86
CA ALA A 436 30.13 7.57 32.64
C ALA A 436 28.94 8.31 32.00
N ASN A 437 29.23 9.13 31.00
CA ASN A 437 28.25 9.86 30.20
C ASN A 437 28.39 9.43 28.73
N ILE A 438 27.33 8.87 28.14
CA ILE A 438 27.31 8.41 26.74
C ILE A 438 26.26 9.20 25.97
N GLN A 439 26.68 9.87 24.89
CA GLN A 439 25.84 10.70 24.05
C GLN A 439 25.95 10.27 22.58
N ALA A 440 24.80 10.12 21.92
CA ALA A 440 24.72 9.74 20.51
C ALA A 440 23.66 10.57 19.77
N GLY A 441 23.95 10.95 18.53
CA GLY A 441 23.01 11.63 17.65
C GLY A 441 21.81 10.77 17.25
N ASN A 442 21.99 9.45 17.12
CA ASN A 442 20.95 8.48 16.78
C ASN A 442 20.85 7.35 17.81
N ARG A 443 21.72 6.32 17.77
CA ARG A 443 21.59 5.11 18.61
C ARG A 443 22.67 4.98 19.68
N ILE A 444 22.29 4.49 20.86
CA ILE A 444 23.23 3.89 21.83
C ILE A 444 22.92 2.40 21.95
N PHE A 445 23.94 1.56 21.80
CA PHE A 445 23.88 0.15 22.15
C PHE A 445 25.02 -0.22 23.11
N ILE A 446 24.70 -0.95 24.19
CA ILE A 446 25.69 -1.40 25.18
C ILE A 446 25.48 -2.89 25.41
N ASN A 447 26.50 -3.72 25.20
CA ASN A 447 26.41 -5.19 25.29
C ASN A 447 26.36 -5.72 26.73
N LYS A 448 26.73 -4.91 27.73
CA LYS A 448 26.78 -5.30 29.16
C LYS A 448 26.10 -4.25 30.04
N ASN A 449 26.55 -4.10 31.28
CA ASN A 449 25.84 -3.38 32.33
C ASN A 449 26.04 -1.86 32.25
N VAL A 450 24.99 -1.10 32.56
CA VAL A 450 25.02 0.36 32.73
C VAL A 450 24.84 0.67 34.22
N ILE A 451 25.85 1.25 34.87
CA ILE A 451 25.90 1.36 36.33
C ILE A 451 26.27 2.80 36.74
N ASN A 452 25.40 3.46 37.50
CA ASN A 452 25.57 4.86 37.96
C ASN A 452 25.83 5.88 36.82
N SER A 453 25.32 5.63 35.62
CA SER A 453 25.71 6.34 34.39
C SER A 453 24.56 7.15 33.78
N HIS A 454 24.90 8.09 32.90
CA HIS A 454 23.93 8.87 32.12
C HIS A 454 24.02 8.48 30.64
N LEU A 455 22.90 8.09 30.04
CA LEU A 455 22.79 7.78 28.61
C LEU A 455 21.86 8.79 27.92
N THR A 456 22.21 9.23 26.71
CA THR A 456 21.46 10.24 25.97
C THR A 456 21.55 9.99 24.47
N ALA A 457 20.47 9.49 23.86
CA ALA A 457 20.38 9.22 22.42
C ALA A 457 19.34 10.11 21.74
N GLY A 458 19.55 10.45 20.46
CA GLY A 458 18.60 11.24 19.67
C GLY A 458 18.46 12.71 20.12
N LYS A 459 19.17 13.11 21.16
CA LYS A 459 19.13 14.46 21.74
C LYS A 459 20.01 15.42 20.93
N ARG A 460 19.71 15.60 19.65
CA ARG A 460 20.10 16.81 18.90
C ARG A 460 19.26 18.00 19.33
N ASN A 461 19.46 18.30 20.62
CA ASN A 461 19.20 19.50 21.38
C ASN A 461 18.25 20.53 20.70
N PRO A 462 17.02 20.75 21.22
CA PRO A 462 16.15 21.83 20.76
C PRO A 462 16.85 23.19 20.71
N PHE A 463 17.80 23.43 21.64
CA PHE A 463 18.65 24.61 21.65
C PHE A 463 19.61 24.69 20.43
N ILE A 464 20.10 23.58 19.85
CA ILE A 464 20.88 23.59 18.59
C ILE A 464 19.98 23.90 17.40
N TYR A 465 18.73 23.45 17.40
CA TYR A 465 17.73 23.83 16.39
C TYR A 465 17.35 25.32 16.51
N GLU A 466 17.19 25.84 17.72
CA GLU A 466 16.96 27.27 17.99
C GLU A 466 18.16 28.13 17.58
N LEU A 467 19.40 27.74 17.96
CA LEU A 467 20.63 28.33 17.40
C LEU A 467 20.64 28.28 15.87
N GLY A 468 20.13 27.18 15.28
CA GLY A 468 19.93 27.03 13.83
C GLY A 468 18.96 28.05 13.23
N GLN A 469 17.88 28.41 13.93
CA GLN A 469 16.99 29.50 13.51
C GLN A 469 17.67 30.86 13.65
N LEU A 470 18.49 31.08 14.68
CA LEU A 470 19.29 32.32 14.81
C LEU A 470 20.34 32.44 13.71
N LEU A 471 21.09 31.37 13.42
CA LEU A 471 22.06 31.33 12.32
C LEU A 471 21.40 31.51 10.95
N LYS A 472 20.21 30.95 10.74
CA LYS A 472 19.40 31.16 9.52
C LYS A 472 18.94 32.61 9.35
N LYS A 473 18.48 33.27 10.44
CA LYS A 473 18.19 34.72 10.46
C LYS A 473 19.46 35.54 10.12
N ILE A 474 20.61 35.19 10.71
CA ILE A 474 21.92 35.85 10.50
C ILE A 474 22.37 35.68 9.04
N HIS A 475 22.38 34.46 8.50
CA HIS A 475 22.78 34.18 7.12
C HIS A 475 21.97 34.99 6.10
N SER A 476 20.63 35.01 6.24
CA SER A 476 19.75 35.79 5.36
C SER A 476 20.09 37.29 5.34
N GLN A 477 20.46 37.84 6.49
CA GLN A 477 20.84 39.25 6.62
C GLN A 477 22.27 39.52 6.15
N LEU A 478 23.20 38.58 6.32
CA LEU A 478 24.57 38.68 5.81
C LEU A 478 24.63 38.56 4.28
N GLU A 479 23.87 37.67 3.66
CA GLU A 479 23.69 37.62 2.20
C GLU A 479 23.11 38.93 1.67
N SER A 480 22.08 39.47 2.34
CA SER A 480 21.47 40.75 1.97
C SER A 480 22.45 41.94 2.13
N LEU A 481 23.33 41.89 3.13
CA LEU A 481 24.40 42.86 3.36
C LEU A 481 25.51 42.75 2.30
N SER A 482 25.94 41.54 1.99
CA SER A 482 26.91 41.22 0.92
C SER A 482 26.41 41.73 -0.43
N ALA A 483 25.16 41.43 -0.80
CA ALA A 483 24.53 41.94 -2.01
C ALA A 483 24.51 43.48 -2.07
N ALA A 484 24.17 44.15 -0.95
CA ALA A 484 24.19 45.61 -0.88
C ALA A 484 25.61 46.20 -0.99
N ILE A 485 26.62 45.56 -0.41
CA ILE A 485 28.03 45.94 -0.54
C ILE A 485 28.49 45.79 -2.00
N ASN A 486 28.21 44.64 -2.63
CA ASN A 486 28.58 44.37 -4.02
C ASN A 486 27.91 45.37 -5.00
N GLN A 487 26.67 45.78 -4.74
CA GLN A 487 25.99 46.84 -5.50
C GLN A 487 26.70 48.20 -5.38
N ILE A 488 27.18 48.56 -4.18
CA ILE A 488 27.90 49.83 -3.94
C ILE A 488 29.30 49.79 -4.57
N TYR A 489 30.01 48.66 -4.47
CA TYR A 489 31.31 48.45 -5.15
C TYR A 489 31.19 48.44 -6.68
N SER A 490 30.01 48.10 -7.23
CA SER A 490 29.73 48.12 -8.67
C SER A 490 29.15 49.46 -9.16
N ALA A 491 28.93 50.44 -8.28
CA ALA A 491 28.30 51.70 -8.65
C ALA A 491 29.30 52.66 -9.33
N PRO A 492 29.02 53.21 -10.53
CA PRO A 492 29.97 54.05 -11.27
C PRO A 492 30.45 55.33 -10.55
N GLY A 493 29.76 55.75 -9.48
CA GLY A 493 30.14 56.90 -8.65
C GLY A 493 31.09 56.57 -7.49
N PHE A 494 31.36 55.30 -7.19
CA PHE A 494 32.15 54.88 -6.02
C PHE A 494 33.57 54.47 -6.47
N LYS A 495 34.59 55.29 -6.20
CA LYS A 495 35.94 55.04 -6.71
C LYS A 495 36.75 54.15 -5.77
N THR A 496 37.72 53.43 -6.31
CA THR A 496 38.70 52.66 -5.52
C THR A 496 39.49 53.52 -4.53
N SER A 497 39.65 54.82 -4.80
CA SER A 497 40.20 55.81 -3.86
C SER A 497 39.36 55.98 -2.58
N ASP A 498 38.06 55.73 -2.67
CA ASP A 498 37.10 56.05 -1.63
C ASP A 498 36.89 54.81 -0.75
N ILE A 499 36.89 53.63 -1.37
CA ILE A 499 37.04 52.32 -0.71
C ILE A 499 38.31 52.32 0.16
N ALA A 500 39.46 52.76 -0.38
CA ALA A 500 40.74 52.81 0.34
C ALA A 500 40.77 53.83 1.50
N LYS A 501 39.89 54.85 1.48
CA LYS A 501 39.79 55.86 2.55
C LYS A 501 38.75 55.53 3.62
N MET A 502 37.63 54.91 3.25
CA MET A 502 36.56 54.55 4.18
C MET A 502 36.80 53.19 4.83
N GLY A 503 37.34 52.22 4.09
CA GLY A 503 37.43 50.82 4.49
C GLY A 503 36.07 50.10 4.50
N LEU A 504 36.09 48.80 4.21
CA LEU A 504 34.87 47.97 4.18
C LEU A 504 34.10 48.01 5.51
N SER A 505 34.82 48.05 6.63
CA SER A 505 34.27 48.08 7.99
C SER A 505 33.37 49.30 8.25
N SER A 506 33.71 50.47 7.69
CA SER A 506 32.88 51.68 7.79
C SER A 506 31.62 51.59 6.94
N LEU A 507 31.72 50.97 5.75
CA LEU A 507 30.55 50.74 4.89
C LEU A 507 29.58 49.74 5.54
N ILE A 508 30.10 48.62 6.08
CA ILE A 508 29.33 47.67 6.88
C ILE A 508 28.61 48.41 8.02
N ARG A 509 29.33 49.24 8.78
CA ARG A 509 28.75 49.99 9.90
C ARG A 509 27.61 50.92 9.48
N ILE A 510 27.77 51.69 8.40
CA ILE A 510 26.70 52.57 7.87
C ILE A 510 25.48 51.73 7.46
N LEU A 511 25.69 50.57 6.84
CA LEU A 511 24.61 49.66 6.43
C LEU A 511 23.93 49.00 7.64
N LEU A 512 24.65 48.63 8.70
CA LEU A 512 24.08 48.17 9.97
C LEU A 512 23.21 49.26 10.61
N GLU A 513 23.72 50.49 10.73
CA GLU A 513 23.02 51.61 11.38
C GLU A 513 21.79 52.11 10.58
N LYS A 514 21.76 51.94 9.26
CA LYS A 514 20.70 52.48 8.38
C LYS A 514 19.74 51.44 7.76
N LYS A 515 20.15 50.17 7.60
CA LYS A 515 19.39 49.16 6.84
C LYS A 515 19.32 47.78 7.51
N PHE A 516 20.35 47.38 8.26
CA PHE A 516 20.46 46.05 8.88
C PHE A 516 20.57 46.12 10.41
N ASN A 517 19.75 46.99 11.02
CA ASN A 517 19.76 47.24 12.47
C ASN A 517 19.30 46.03 13.32
N THR A 518 18.67 45.04 12.69
CA THR A 518 18.30 43.76 13.29
C THR A 518 19.47 42.78 13.42
N LEU A 519 20.49 42.86 12.56
CA LEU A 519 21.62 41.92 12.57
C LEU A 519 22.43 41.96 13.88
N PRO A 520 22.76 43.14 14.45
CA PRO A 520 23.37 43.23 15.78
C PRO A 520 22.49 42.71 16.93
N LEU A 521 21.17 42.62 16.75
CA LEU A 521 20.26 42.08 17.77
C LEU A 521 20.26 40.54 17.73
N VAL A 522 20.15 39.94 16.54
CA VAL A 522 20.16 38.47 16.40
C VAL A 522 21.54 37.88 16.74
N ILE A 523 22.65 38.59 16.44
CA ILE A 523 23.98 38.16 16.89
C ILE A 523 24.10 38.22 18.43
N LYS A 524 23.48 39.20 19.10
CA LYS A 524 23.42 39.23 20.58
C LYS A 524 22.59 38.08 21.14
N GLU A 525 21.42 37.82 20.57
CA GLU A 525 20.55 36.67 20.90
C GLU A 525 21.34 35.34 20.80
N TYR A 526 22.02 35.13 19.68
CA TYR A 526 22.87 33.97 19.40
C TYR A 526 24.05 33.80 20.38
N THR A 527 24.74 34.90 20.71
CA THR A 527 25.91 34.86 21.61
C THR A 527 25.53 34.67 23.07
N GLN A 528 24.45 35.31 23.55
CA GLN A 528 23.87 35.04 24.87
C GLN A 528 23.44 33.57 25.01
N MET A 529 22.88 33.02 23.94
CA MET A 529 22.48 31.61 23.87
C MET A 529 23.69 30.68 23.98
N ILE A 530 24.74 30.89 23.18
CA ILE A 530 26.02 30.15 23.29
C ILE A 530 26.57 30.16 24.71
N MET A 531 26.66 31.34 25.34
CA MET A 531 27.20 31.48 26.70
C MET A 531 26.44 30.64 27.73
N LYS A 532 25.13 30.40 27.53
CA LYS A 532 24.34 29.52 28.38
C LYS A 532 24.74 28.04 28.22
N ALA A 533 24.79 27.52 26.99
CA ALA A 533 25.10 26.10 26.78
C ALA A 533 26.57 25.73 26.97
N ASP A 534 27.50 26.69 26.92
CA ASP A 534 28.90 26.44 27.26
C ASP A 534 29.06 26.13 28.76
N MET A 535 28.34 26.84 29.64
CA MET A 535 28.26 26.52 31.07
C MET A 535 27.63 25.13 31.34
N GLU A 536 26.72 24.68 30.46
CA GLU A 536 26.07 23.37 30.52
C GLU A 536 26.85 22.28 29.72
N GLN A 537 27.99 22.63 29.13
CA GLN A 537 28.85 21.79 28.26
C GLN A 537 28.16 21.11 27.05
N ILE A 538 27.04 21.65 26.54
CA ILE A 538 26.23 21.05 25.47
C ILE A 538 26.64 21.51 24.06
N LEU A 539 27.79 22.16 23.90
CA LEU A 539 28.18 22.82 22.65
C LEU A 539 29.61 22.49 22.22
N ASN A 540 29.77 22.14 20.95
CA ASN A 540 31.07 22.06 20.30
C ASN A 540 31.72 23.45 20.18
N ASP A 541 33.01 23.48 19.89
CA ASP A 541 33.76 24.73 19.87
C ASP A 541 33.57 25.53 18.55
N GLU A 542 33.18 24.89 17.43
CA GLU A 542 32.89 25.57 16.15
C GLU A 542 31.81 26.66 16.30
N TYR A 543 30.72 26.40 17.06
CA TYR A 543 29.69 27.42 17.31
C TYR A 543 30.22 28.59 18.17
N LYS A 544 31.18 28.33 19.07
CA LYS A 544 31.78 29.35 19.94
C LYS A 544 32.76 30.23 19.16
N GLU A 545 33.55 29.63 18.29
CA GLU A 545 34.44 30.31 17.35
C GLU A 545 33.63 31.23 16.41
N LEU A 546 32.56 30.71 15.79
CA LEU A 546 31.66 31.53 14.97
C LEU A 546 31.00 32.67 15.78
N GLY A 547 30.58 32.40 17.03
CA GLY A 547 30.08 33.43 17.93
C GLY A 547 31.09 34.56 18.16
N ASN A 548 32.36 34.21 18.37
CA ASN A 548 33.45 35.19 18.51
C ASN A 548 33.72 35.96 17.20
N GLU A 549 33.71 35.29 16.04
CA GLU A 549 33.85 35.97 14.74
C GLU A 549 32.70 36.97 14.49
N LEU A 550 31.45 36.60 14.78
CA LEU A 550 30.30 37.48 14.63
C LEU A 550 30.33 38.68 15.60
N ILE A 551 30.78 38.50 16.85
CA ILE A 551 31.06 39.60 17.78
C ILE A 551 32.14 40.53 17.21
N ASN A 552 33.24 39.95 16.74
CA ASN A 552 34.39 40.68 16.21
C ASN A 552 34.10 41.41 14.91
N GLY A 553 33.19 40.89 14.06
CA GLY A 553 32.81 41.48 12.78
C GLY A 553 31.74 42.58 12.89
N PHE A 554 30.75 42.42 13.79
CA PHE A 554 29.53 43.24 13.75
C PHE A 554 29.15 43.92 15.08
N LEU A 555 29.75 43.55 16.22
CA LEU A 555 29.44 44.15 17.53
C LEU A 555 30.56 44.99 18.14
N LYS A 556 31.81 44.82 17.70
CA LYS A 556 32.95 45.64 18.16
C LYS A 556 33.07 46.95 17.36
N LEU A 557 33.54 48.01 18.04
CA LEU A 557 33.76 49.35 17.48
C LEU A 557 34.75 49.38 16.30
N ILE A 558 35.68 48.41 16.24
CA ILE A 558 36.65 48.23 15.17
C ILE A 558 36.60 46.75 14.74
N PRO A 559 36.01 46.43 13.57
CA PRO A 559 36.01 45.06 13.05
C PRO A 559 37.40 44.59 12.64
N ALA A 560 38.01 43.68 13.41
CA ALA A 560 39.40 43.29 13.24
C ALA A 560 39.66 42.29 12.08
N HIS A 561 38.61 41.61 11.61
CA HIS A 561 38.74 40.45 10.69
C HIS A 561 38.04 40.63 9.33
N LEU A 562 37.10 41.57 9.19
CA LEU A 562 36.42 41.85 7.91
C LEU A 562 37.13 42.97 7.15
N LYS A 563 38.13 42.59 6.34
CA LYS A 563 39.03 43.49 5.60
C LYS A 563 38.61 43.62 4.13
N GLY A 564 38.08 42.56 3.52
CA GLY A 564 37.58 42.53 2.14
C GLY A 564 36.28 41.70 1.98
N PRO A 565 35.63 41.77 0.80
CA PRO A 565 34.37 41.06 0.55
C PRO A 565 34.47 39.54 0.68
N GLU A 566 35.64 38.96 0.41
CA GLU A 566 35.86 37.51 0.53
C GLU A 566 35.90 37.03 2.00
N ASP A 567 36.35 37.86 2.95
CA ASP A 567 36.26 37.54 4.39
C ASP A 567 34.78 37.43 4.81
N LEU A 568 33.94 38.32 4.30
CA LEU A 568 32.49 38.28 4.50
C LEU A 568 31.86 37.06 3.81
N ARG A 569 32.35 36.66 2.62
CA ARG A 569 31.87 35.45 1.92
C ARG A 569 32.22 34.17 2.68
N GLU A 570 33.45 34.02 3.18
CA GLU A 570 33.82 32.85 3.98
C GLU A 570 33.05 32.81 5.31
N LEU A 571 32.83 33.95 5.97
CA LEU A 571 31.96 34.02 7.15
C LEU A 571 30.51 33.62 6.84
N ILE A 572 29.94 34.11 5.72
CA ILE A 572 28.61 33.70 5.23
C ILE A 572 28.53 32.18 5.01
N LYS A 573 29.59 31.58 4.46
CA LYS A 573 29.75 30.14 4.20
C LYS A 573 29.93 29.31 5.48
N GLN A 574 30.63 29.83 6.50
CA GLN A 574 30.68 29.22 7.84
C GLN A 574 29.30 29.23 8.53
N VAL A 575 28.64 30.39 8.57
CA VAL A 575 27.25 30.53 9.08
C VAL A 575 26.32 29.58 8.33
N LYS A 576 26.51 29.42 7.01
CA LYS A 576 25.76 28.48 6.18
C LYS A 576 25.95 27.02 6.59
N LYS A 577 27.20 26.54 6.65
CA LYS A 577 27.56 25.20 7.13
C LYS A 577 26.84 24.87 8.45
N LEU A 578 26.89 25.79 9.41
CA LEU A 578 26.33 25.57 10.74
C LEU A 578 24.80 25.70 10.82
N TYR A 579 24.14 26.61 10.06
CA TYR A 579 22.67 26.61 10.02
C TYR A 579 22.12 25.38 9.30
N GLU A 580 22.74 24.93 8.21
CA GLU A 580 22.25 23.77 7.44
C GLU A 580 22.37 22.50 8.28
N PHE A 581 23.49 22.31 8.97
CA PHE A 581 23.67 21.26 9.97
C PHE A 581 22.62 21.34 11.09
N SER A 582 22.42 22.52 11.71
CA SER A 582 21.40 22.73 12.76
C SER A 582 19.94 22.59 12.32
N ASN A 583 19.64 22.68 11.02
CA ASN A 583 18.29 22.47 10.47
C ASN A 583 18.08 21.03 9.94
N THR A 584 19.06 20.13 10.11
CA THR A 584 18.84 18.69 9.94
C THR A 584 17.76 18.26 10.94
N PRO A 585 16.68 17.58 10.53
CA PRO A 585 15.61 17.19 11.45
C PRO A 585 16.16 16.25 12.54
N LEU A 586 15.58 16.37 13.75
CA LEU A 586 15.72 15.35 14.80
C LEU A 586 15.42 13.97 14.19
N GLU A 587 16.37 13.04 14.21
CA GLU A 587 16.16 11.73 13.59
C GLU A 587 15.08 10.95 14.38
N PRO A 588 13.92 10.62 13.78
CA PRO A 588 12.77 10.07 14.51
C PRO A 588 12.95 8.60 14.94
N ASN A 589 14.09 8.01 14.59
CA ASN A 589 14.41 6.59 14.79
C ASN A 589 15.51 6.36 15.84
N ALA A 590 15.85 7.40 16.61
CA ALA A 590 16.81 7.32 17.71
C ALA A 590 16.41 6.22 18.71
N SER A 591 17.39 5.50 19.25
CA SER A 591 17.10 4.35 20.13
C SER A 591 18.21 4.09 21.15
N ILE A 592 17.82 3.61 22.34
CA ILE A 592 18.76 3.04 23.33
C ILE A 592 18.44 1.56 23.53
N THR A 593 19.42 0.69 23.34
CA THR A 593 19.28 -0.75 23.56
C THR A 593 20.37 -1.27 24.49
N ILE A 594 19.98 -1.78 25.66
CA ILE A 594 20.89 -2.28 26.70
C ILE A 594 20.30 -3.51 27.40
N PRO A 595 21.11 -4.43 27.97
CA PRO A 595 20.58 -5.58 28.71
C PRO A 595 20.27 -5.27 30.18
N TYR A 596 20.97 -4.31 30.81
CA TYR A 596 20.82 -4.02 32.23
C TYR A 596 21.20 -2.58 32.62
N ALA A 597 20.43 -1.97 33.53
CA ALA A 597 20.77 -0.70 34.17
C ALA A 597 20.60 -0.72 35.69
N PHE A 598 21.54 -0.10 36.41
CA PHE A 598 21.48 0.14 37.86
C PHE A 598 21.74 1.61 38.19
N ASN A 599 20.87 2.22 38.98
CA ASN A 599 21.03 3.57 39.55
C ASN A 599 21.45 4.64 38.51
N SER A 600 20.88 4.54 37.30
CA SER A 600 21.30 5.31 36.12
C SER A 600 20.16 6.21 35.62
N GLU A 601 20.47 7.15 34.72
CA GLU A 601 19.48 7.98 34.05
C GLU A 601 19.60 7.86 32.52
N ILE A 602 18.49 7.58 31.85
CA ILE A 602 18.47 7.21 30.43
C ILE A 602 17.45 8.10 29.71
N PHE A 603 17.93 8.87 28.72
CA PHE A 603 17.09 9.74 27.89
C PHE A 603 17.18 9.34 26.42
N CYS A 604 16.04 9.17 25.75
CA CYS A 604 15.96 9.00 24.30
C CYS A 604 14.85 9.89 23.74
N SER A 605 15.05 10.47 22.55
CA SER A 605 13.97 11.13 21.79
C SER A 605 13.08 10.15 21.04
N GLY A 606 13.59 8.95 20.74
CA GLY A 606 12.82 7.79 20.27
C GLY A 606 12.78 6.67 21.31
N ASP A 607 12.79 5.42 20.87
CA ASP A 607 12.49 4.24 21.68
C ASP A 607 13.61 3.84 22.67
N ILE A 608 13.24 3.09 23.71
CA ILE A 608 14.19 2.47 24.65
C ILE A 608 13.85 0.99 24.88
N TYR A 609 14.84 0.13 24.66
CA TYR A 609 14.74 -1.33 24.69
C TYR A 609 15.68 -1.92 25.76
N ILE A 610 15.11 -2.52 26.81
CA ILE A 610 15.86 -3.26 27.83
C ILE A 610 15.68 -4.77 27.59
N VAL A 611 16.62 -5.35 26.84
CA VAL A 611 16.56 -6.70 26.23
C VAL A 611 17.26 -7.79 27.06
N GLY A 612 17.30 -7.62 28.39
CA GLY A 612 18.08 -8.48 29.27
C GLY A 612 17.53 -8.58 30.69
N GLN A 613 18.41 -8.46 31.68
CA GLN A 613 18.08 -8.63 33.09
C GLN A 613 17.05 -7.61 33.60
N GLY A 614 17.01 -6.41 32.99
CA GLY A 614 16.07 -5.34 33.33
C GLY A 614 16.74 -4.10 33.93
N ILE A 615 16.02 -3.30 34.71
CA ILE A 615 16.54 -2.09 35.36
C ILE A 615 16.21 -2.03 36.85
N ILE A 616 17.11 -1.43 37.62
CA ILE A 616 16.98 -1.22 39.07
C ILE A 616 17.29 0.24 39.41
N ASN A 617 16.42 0.88 40.18
CA ASN A 617 16.52 2.28 40.64
C ASN A 617 16.91 3.29 39.53
N THR A 618 16.41 3.08 38.32
CA THR A 618 16.84 3.80 37.11
C THR A 618 15.71 4.71 36.64
N LYS A 619 16.06 5.92 36.18
CA LYS A 619 15.10 6.83 35.54
C LYS A 619 15.19 6.66 34.03
N ILE A 620 14.04 6.53 33.38
CA ILE A 620 13.93 6.44 31.91
C ILE A 620 12.97 7.53 31.43
N HIS A 621 13.41 8.31 30.45
CA HIS A 621 12.56 9.23 29.69
C HIS A 621 12.68 8.93 28.20
N SER A 622 11.57 8.51 27.59
CA SER A 622 11.48 8.11 26.19
C SER A 622 10.47 8.97 25.44
N GLY A 623 10.92 9.66 24.39
CA GLY A 623 10.04 10.26 23.38
C GLY A 623 9.46 9.23 22.40
N GLY A 624 9.94 7.98 22.44
CA GLY A 624 9.32 6.82 21.80
C GLY A 624 8.60 5.91 22.82
N LYS A 625 8.48 4.64 22.46
CA LYS A 625 7.99 3.56 23.32
C LYS A 625 9.10 3.03 24.24
N VAL A 626 8.74 2.54 25.43
CA VAL A 626 9.65 1.79 26.31
C VAL A 626 9.28 0.30 26.34
N VAL A 627 10.27 -0.56 26.14
CA VAL A 627 10.14 -2.02 26.31
C VAL A 627 11.16 -2.49 27.34
N VAL A 628 10.70 -3.18 28.39
CA VAL A 628 11.57 -3.83 29.39
C VAL A 628 11.18 -5.31 29.44
N GLU A 629 11.99 -6.19 28.85
CA GLU A 629 11.68 -7.63 28.83
C GLU A 629 11.95 -8.30 30.18
N GLY A 630 12.94 -7.79 30.91
CA GLY A 630 13.33 -8.26 32.24
C GLY A 630 12.58 -7.59 33.39
N LEU A 631 13.30 -7.42 34.50
CA LEU A 631 12.77 -6.88 35.76
C LEU A 631 12.78 -5.35 35.78
N LEU A 632 11.79 -4.72 36.39
CA LEU A 632 11.73 -3.29 36.69
C LEU A 632 11.58 -3.11 38.20
N ARG A 633 12.68 -2.75 38.87
CA ARG A 633 12.79 -2.70 40.34
C ARG A 633 13.09 -1.30 40.85
N GLY A 634 12.03 -0.53 41.13
CA GLY A 634 12.15 0.86 41.56
C GLY A 634 12.61 1.81 40.44
N GLY A 635 12.52 3.11 40.73
CA GLY A 635 12.75 4.16 39.74
C GLY A 635 11.48 4.57 38.99
N GLU A 636 11.66 5.25 37.86
CA GLU A 636 10.59 5.95 37.15
C GLU A 636 10.79 5.84 35.64
N ILE A 637 9.76 5.37 34.92
CA ILE A 637 9.70 5.34 33.46
C ILE A 637 8.67 6.35 32.98
N TYR A 638 9.06 7.19 32.02
CA TYR A 638 8.16 7.96 31.16
C TYR A 638 8.31 7.49 29.70
N ALA A 639 7.20 7.22 29.02
CA ALA A 639 7.18 6.79 27.62
C ALA A 639 6.04 7.44 26.83
N GLU A 640 6.38 8.22 25.80
CA GLU A 640 5.42 8.97 24.98
C GLU A 640 4.46 8.05 24.19
N PHE A 641 4.98 6.93 23.66
CA PHE A 641 4.21 5.97 22.86
C PHE A 641 3.98 4.62 23.56
N GLY A 642 3.76 4.68 24.88
CA GLY A 642 3.37 3.52 25.69
C GLY A 642 4.54 2.71 26.25
N ALA A 643 4.21 1.77 27.15
CA ALA A 643 5.21 0.94 27.83
C ALA A 643 4.80 -0.54 27.85
N GLU A 644 5.76 -1.45 27.62
CA GLU A 644 5.59 -2.91 27.74
C GLU A 644 6.66 -3.50 28.67
N ILE A 645 6.26 -4.05 29.80
CA ILE A 645 7.13 -4.48 30.90
C ILE A 645 6.93 -5.97 31.22
N GLY A 646 8.02 -6.71 31.42
CA GLY A 646 8.04 -8.11 31.81
C GLY A 646 7.59 -8.31 33.26
N GLU A 647 8.34 -7.78 34.23
CA GLU A 647 7.98 -7.80 35.64
C GLU A 647 8.23 -6.45 36.30
N ALA A 648 7.24 -5.84 36.95
CA ALA A 648 7.36 -4.56 37.64
C ALA A 648 7.15 -4.70 39.15
N GLY A 649 7.80 -3.83 39.93
CA GLY A 649 7.62 -3.73 41.39
C GLY A 649 8.55 -4.65 42.17
N THR A 650 8.31 -4.77 43.48
CA THR A 650 9.01 -5.71 44.37
C THR A 650 8.09 -6.14 45.50
N ARG A 651 8.26 -7.37 46.02
CA ARG A 651 7.58 -7.81 47.26
C ARG A 651 7.89 -6.96 48.50
N GLY A 652 8.93 -6.12 48.44
CA GLY A 652 9.27 -5.14 49.48
C GLY A 652 8.59 -3.78 49.31
N GLY A 653 7.71 -3.61 48.32
CA GLY A 653 6.95 -2.38 48.09
C GLY A 653 7.78 -1.19 47.60
N ILE A 654 9.01 -1.40 47.07
CA ILE A 654 9.85 -0.32 46.54
C ILE A 654 9.09 0.42 45.42
N PRO A 655 8.79 1.73 45.58
CA PRO A 655 7.98 2.49 44.63
C PRO A 655 8.55 2.39 43.21
N THR A 656 7.75 1.85 42.30
CA THR A 656 8.16 1.56 40.92
C THR A 656 7.15 2.19 39.98
N CYS A 657 7.49 3.31 39.35
CA CYS A 657 6.54 4.15 38.62
C CYS A 657 6.68 4.03 37.10
N ILE A 658 5.56 3.82 36.40
CA ILE A 658 5.48 3.79 34.93
C ILE A 658 4.42 4.81 34.50
N ARG A 659 4.80 5.77 33.65
CA ARG A 659 3.93 6.86 33.19
C ARG A 659 3.90 6.97 31.67
N VAL A 660 2.72 7.22 31.12
CA VAL A 660 2.50 7.49 29.69
C VAL A 660 1.46 8.62 29.50
N PRO A 661 1.46 9.32 28.35
CA PRO A 661 0.43 10.30 28.00
C PRO A 661 -1.02 9.75 28.01
N ASP A 662 -2.00 10.66 27.89
CA ASP A 662 -3.38 10.25 27.67
C ASP A 662 -3.55 9.56 26.30
N GLY A 663 -4.53 8.65 26.18
CA GLY A 663 -4.74 7.82 24.99
C GLY A 663 -3.72 6.68 24.78
N GLN A 664 -2.62 6.64 25.54
CA GLN A 664 -1.61 5.59 25.47
C GLN A 664 -1.95 4.37 26.35
N THR A 665 -1.13 3.32 26.27
CA THR A 665 -1.32 2.06 27.01
C THR A 665 -0.06 1.63 27.75
N ILE A 666 -0.25 0.95 28.88
CA ILE A 666 0.81 0.27 29.64
C ILE A 666 0.45 -1.22 29.70
N LYS A 667 1.42 -2.09 29.41
CA LYS A 667 1.28 -3.54 29.54
C LYS A 667 2.31 -4.06 30.54
N ILE A 668 1.89 -4.88 31.50
CA ILE A 668 2.79 -5.49 32.49
C ILE A 668 2.44 -6.97 32.62
N LYS A 669 3.35 -7.86 32.20
CA LYS A 669 3.10 -9.31 32.28
C LYS A 669 3.01 -9.80 33.74
N TYR A 670 3.77 -9.19 34.65
CA TYR A 670 3.69 -9.42 36.09
C TYR A 670 3.84 -8.09 36.85
N ALA A 671 2.81 -7.65 37.58
CA ALA A 671 2.87 -6.48 38.46
C ALA A 671 2.91 -6.94 39.92
N LEU A 672 3.77 -6.33 40.74
CA LEU A 672 3.93 -6.63 42.17
C LEU A 672 3.45 -5.46 43.03
N GLU A 673 3.43 -5.71 44.33
CA GLU A 673 3.08 -4.71 45.34
C GLU A 673 3.95 -3.45 45.20
N GLY A 674 3.32 -2.28 45.23
CA GLY A 674 4.02 -0.99 45.10
C GLY A 674 4.40 -0.57 43.67
N THR A 675 4.03 -1.35 42.64
CA THR A 675 4.00 -0.83 41.26
C THR A 675 2.93 0.26 41.15
N ILE A 676 3.29 1.39 40.55
CA ILE A 676 2.40 2.52 40.26
C ILE A 676 2.39 2.75 38.75
N ILE A 677 1.21 2.70 38.15
CA ILE A 677 0.98 3.06 36.75
C ILE A 677 0.25 4.41 36.67
N GLN A 678 0.56 5.20 35.65
CA GLN A 678 -0.12 6.46 35.36
C GLN A 678 -0.35 6.62 33.85
N ILE A 679 -1.58 6.96 33.47
CA ILE A 679 -1.97 7.29 32.09
C ILE A 679 -2.61 8.67 32.13
N GLY A 680 -1.95 9.65 31.51
CA GLY A 680 -2.32 11.06 31.64
C GLY A 680 -2.39 11.50 33.11
N ASN A 681 -3.58 11.95 33.54
CA ASN A 681 -3.84 12.39 34.92
C ASN A 681 -4.48 11.31 35.81
N LYS A 682 -4.52 10.04 35.39
CA LYS A 682 -5.08 8.92 36.17
C LYS A 682 -3.95 7.98 36.61
N SER A 683 -3.92 7.63 37.89
CA SER A 683 -2.95 6.68 38.45
C SER A 683 -3.63 5.52 39.16
N HIS A 684 -2.96 4.36 39.19
CA HIS A 684 -3.32 3.20 40.00
C HIS A 684 -2.07 2.60 40.64
N GLN A 685 -2.19 2.13 41.88
CA GLN A 685 -1.13 1.43 42.61
C GLN A 685 -1.57 0.00 42.89
N PHE A 686 -0.74 -0.96 42.47
CA PHE A 686 -0.96 -2.37 42.75
C PHE A 686 -0.66 -2.67 44.22
N LEU A 687 -1.68 -3.11 44.95
CA LEU A 687 -1.59 -3.48 46.38
C LEU A 687 -1.26 -4.97 46.57
N HIS A 688 -1.46 -5.77 45.52
CA HIS A 688 -1.24 -7.21 45.45
C HIS A 688 -0.60 -7.56 44.10
N PHE A 689 -0.07 -8.77 43.97
CA PHE A 689 0.42 -9.30 42.69
C PHE A 689 -0.71 -9.47 41.66
N GLU A 690 -0.49 -8.96 40.44
CA GLU A 690 -1.39 -9.09 39.28
C GLU A 690 -0.61 -9.60 38.05
N LYS A 691 -1.31 -10.20 37.08
CA LYS A 691 -0.70 -10.86 35.91
C LYS A 691 -1.39 -10.46 34.60
N ASP A 692 -0.60 -10.36 33.52
CA ASP A 692 -0.99 -10.01 32.15
C ASP A 692 -1.69 -8.64 31.98
N VAL A 693 -1.51 -7.75 32.97
CA VAL A 693 -2.13 -6.42 33.08
C VAL A 693 -2.05 -5.63 31.78
N PHE A 694 -3.22 -5.24 31.26
CA PHE A 694 -3.38 -4.28 30.16
C PHE A 694 -4.13 -3.03 30.63
N ALA A 695 -3.39 -1.94 30.84
CA ALA A 695 -3.91 -0.67 31.33
C ALA A 695 -4.10 0.35 30.19
N ARG A 696 -5.29 0.95 30.10
CA ARG A 696 -5.60 2.07 29.20
C ARG A 696 -6.73 2.95 29.77
N ILE A 697 -6.91 4.15 29.23
CA ILE A 697 -8.14 4.92 29.45
C ILE A 697 -9.30 4.32 28.62
N ASP A 698 -10.54 4.48 29.09
CA ASP A 698 -11.75 4.08 28.37
C ASP A 698 -12.47 5.27 27.72
N LYS A 699 -13.61 5.01 27.05
CA LYS A 699 -14.41 6.06 26.37
C LYS A 699 -15.06 7.07 27.32
N HIS A 700 -14.95 6.88 28.63
CA HIS A 700 -15.55 7.71 29.67
C HIS A 700 -14.50 8.42 30.54
N GLY A 701 -13.20 8.25 30.23
CA GLY A 701 -12.10 8.88 30.97
C GLY A 701 -11.70 8.14 32.25
N TYR A 702 -12.11 6.88 32.43
CA TYR A 702 -11.68 6.03 33.54
C TYR A 702 -10.47 5.17 33.13
N LEU A 703 -9.58 4.90 34.09
CA LEU A 703 -8.48 3.96 33.92
C LEU A 703 -9.04 2.54 34.03
N GLN A 704 -8.98 1.80 32.92
CA GLN A 704 -9.42 0.42 32.83
C GLN A 704 -8.21 -0.52 32.81
N LEU A 705 -8.24 -1.53 33.67
CA LEU A 705 -7.32 -2.65 33.70
C LEU A 705 -8.05 -3.89 33.16
N HIS A 706 -7.36 -4.69 32.35
CA HIS A 706 -7.75 -6.03 31.90
C HIS A 706 -6.62 -7.01 32.22
#